data_AF-A0A942SZK2-F1
#
_entry.id   AF-A0A942SZK2-F1
#
_cell.length_a   1.000
_cell.length_b   1.000
_cell.length_c   1.000
_cell.angle_alpha   90.00
_cell.angle_beta   90.00
_cell.angle_gamma   90.00
#
_symmetry.space_group_name_H-M   'P 1'
#
loop_
_entity.id
_entity.type
_entity.pdbx_description
1 polymer ?
#
loop_
_entity_poly.entity_id
_entity_poly.type
_entity_poly.pdbx_seq_one_letter_code
_entity_poly.pdbx_strand_id
1 'polypeptide(L)'
;MAPRISDPGDVTSATVRLHGTATPGHVLRVTGCGAVTTHRDGSWSCLATLRSGPRQVFTVTDATAPRLGTARTPTSDVIVPPVVTPSTSTNGTVAGTGYPGSTVALSLPGTSGQRTTVVGSDGRWVVRVVGATSAPTHRSAAAGDQRVTVTATQTASTAAGYRSDLRSAASAPVTVTFDRTPPGAPRITAPRSGAAVGASTTVSGTGEAGTTVTVYLDRAPVCTDRVGSDGSWSCAGAAAASTPGTHRLTASLHDAAGNFSRSSAAVRVTVPAQSPSTPPTDHPAPSSAAGSPTDSATTGGGPADRATDDGHGQDPTGAAGSADGPTAGGTGATGGPGTGTPDWSGPAGDWSAATAYDATVPPIQSLFSWRTVLVATSIAAGFLLLVAAPLALVAGVAHGRIRRPSAGVLGRNRPRSERRRGDDVLPTWASVTLGVLIASLCTLLGVGVQLEARYVRLAIGVVLGTALLAAVLLLATRWGAGRDHRLVGVRVSPWLVLAALVGCAVTRAADVSPALVVGLVLVPAGRADLDTGAVRLGADLARRTRSAVVRSVSLTAVAVLGWVVHGLVARGGFWGALVSETAITVCLGGLGALVVSLLPFPGSVASALLVRSADGPTERRRARSHYVGIAAVTVALAGAVASGTTGAHLPVVAIGVGVAACTLAAGSAFLWFRLRAASPAT
;
A
#
# COMPACT_ATOMS: atom_id res chain seq x y z
N MET A 1 14.97 -58.37 11.99
CA MET A 1 15.59 -57.52 10.93
C MET A 1 15.46 -56.07 11.35
N ALA A 2 16.52 -55.26 11.29
CA ALA A 2 16.39 -53.83 11.57
C ALA A 2 15.50 -53.15 10.52
N PRO A 3 14.66 -52.16 10.90
CA PRO A 3 13.78 -51.50 9.94
C PRO A 3 14.60 -50.72 8.91
N ARG A 4 14.12 -50.65 7.67
CA ARG A 4 14.65 -49.83 6.57
C ARG A 4 13.53 -49.02 5.94
N ILE A 5 13.86 -47.83 5.45
CA ILE A 5 12.96 -46.93 4.72
C ILE A 5 13.64 -46.51 3.40
N SER A 6 12.90 -46.60 2.29
CA SER A 6 13.37 -46.13 0.99
C SER A 6 13.35 -44.60 0.92
N ASP A 7 14.28 -44.02 0.18
CA ASP A 7 14.31 -42.57 -0.08
C ASP A 7 13.14 -42.16 -0.99
N PRO A 8 12.24 -41.27 -0.55
CA PRO A 8 11.14 -40.79 -1.37
C PRO A 8 11.56 -39.71 -2.39
N GLY A 9 12.78 -39.18 -2.32
CA GLY A 9 13.20 -38.02 -3.12
C GLY A 9 12.44 -36.74 -2.73
N ASP A 10 12.41 -35.76 -3.64
CA ASP A 10 11.63 -34.53 -3.44
C ASP A 10 10.14 -34.77 -3.70
N VAL A 11 9.29 -34.22 -2.83
CA VAL A 11 7.85 -34.48 -2.84
C VAL A 11 7.08 -33.22 -3.19
N THR A 12 6.27 -33.29 -4.24
CA THR A 12 5.50 -32.15 -4.77
C THR A 12 3.98 -32.28 -4.53
N SER A 13 3.56 -33.34 -3.84
CA SER A 13 2.16 -33.67 -3.52
C SER A 13 1.88 -33.60 -2.02
N ALA A 14 0.59 -33.55 -1.65
CA ALA A 14 0.16 -33.60 -0.25
C ALA A 14 0.42 -34.96 0.43
N THR A 15 0.52 -35.99 -0.39
CA THR A 15 0.70 -37.38 0.05
C THR A 15 1.85 -38.04 -0.69
N VAL A 16 2.59 -38.91 0.01
CA VAL A 16 3.63 -39.75 -0.59
C VAL A 16 3.53 -41.16 -0.04
N ARG A 17 3.82 -42.16 -0.87
CA ARG A 17 3.89 -43.56 -0.42
C ARG A 17 5.29 -43.85 0.14
N LEU A 18 5.40 -43.95 1.46
CA LEU A 18 6.60 -44.44 2.12
C LEU A 18 6.58 -45.97 2.17
N HIS A 19 7.72 -46.60 1.99
CA HIS A 19 7.83 -48.06 2.00
C HIS A 19 9.23 -48.50 2.41
N GLY A 20 9.35 -49.78 2.78
CA GLY A 20 10.61 -50.38 3.17
C GLY A 20 10.43 -51.80 3.68
N THR A 21 11.39 -52.25 4.49
CA THR A 21 11.42 -53.61 5.04
C THR A 21 11.64 -53.59 6.55
N ALA A 22 11.06 -54.53 7.30
CA ALA A 22 11.28 -54.71 8.73
C ALA A 22 11.02 -56.16 9.15
N THR A 23 11.05 -56.44 10.45
CA THR A 23 10.71 -57.79 10.96
C THR A 23 9.23 -58.10 10.70
N PRO A 24 8.89 -59.24 10.06
CA PRO A 24 7.51 -59.61 9.78
C PRO A 24 6.62 -59.60 11.03
N GLY A 25 5.39 -59.07 10.91
CA GLY A 25 4.43 -59.01 12.02
C GLY A 25 4.69 -57.94 13.08
N HIS A 26 5.82 -57.22 13.01
CA HIS A 26 6.10 -56.11 13.92
C HIS A 26 5.31 -54.86 13.54
N VAL A 27 5.02 -54.04 14.55
CA VAL A 27 4.38 -52.72 14.42
C VAL A 27 5.46 -51.65 14.33
N LEU A 28 5.37 -50.81 13.30
CA LEU A 28 6.30 -49.73 13.02
C LEU A 28 5.63 -48.38 13.27
N ARG A 29 6.39 -47.44 13.82
CA ARG A 29 6.02 -46.02 13.88
C ARG A 29 6.78 -45.28 12.78
N VAL A 30 6.04 -44.78 11.78
CA VAL A 30 6.60 -44.12 10.59
C VAL A 30 6.23 -42.63 10.60
N THR A 31 7.17 -41.75 10.27
CA THR A 31 6.95 -40.30 10.24
C THR A 31 5.90 -39.93 9.18
N GLY A 32 4.88 -39.16 9.56
CA GLY A 32 3.78 -38.77 8.65
C GLY A 32 2.73 -39.86 8.42
N CYS A 33 2.91 -41.04 9.03
CA CYS A 33 1.95 -42.13 9.05
C CYS A 33 1.55 -42.47 10.49
N GLY A 34 0.47 -43.25 10.64
CA GLY A 34 0.16 -43.92 11.90
C GLY A 34 1.05 -45.15 12.14
N ALA A 35 0.61 -46.03 13.05
CA ALA A 35 1.22 -47.34 13.22
C ALA A 35 0.99 -48.21 11.97
N VAL A 36 2.04 -48.90 11.50
CA VAL A 36 2.01 -49.75 10.31
C VAL A 36 2.48 -51.14 10.69
N THR A 37 1.74 -52.19 10.35
CA THR A 37 2.16 -53.57 10.59
C THR A 37 2.92 -54.10 9.38
N THR A 38 4.06 -54.75 9.63
CA THR A 38 4.89 -55.35 8.58
C THR A 38 4.24 -56.63 8.06
N HIS A 39 4.18 -56.79 6.73
CA HIS A 39 3.66 -57.97 6.06
C HIS A 39 4.51 -59.22 6.35
N ARG A 40 3.96 -60.41 6.04
CA ARG A 40 4.66 -61.69 6.27
C ARG A 40 5.95 -61.85 5.48
N ASP A 41 6.06 -61.17 4.35
CA ASP A 41 7.26 -61.10 3.50
C ASP A 41 8.30 -60.09 4.02
N GLY A 42 8.02 -59.39 5.12
CA GLY A 42 8.88 -58.36 5.70
C GLY A 42 8.74 -56.99 5.06
N SER A 43 7.85 -56.81 4.08
CA SER A 43 7.58 -55.51 3.45
C SER A 43 6.59 -54.67 4.28
N TRP A 44 6.68 -53.35 4.14
CA TRP A 44 5.68 -52.44 4.68
C TRP A 44 5.53 -51.22 3.75
N SER A 45 4.33 -50.63 3.74
CA SER A 45 4.10 -49.34 3.07
C SER A 45 2.98 -48.56 3.74
N CYS A 46 3.04 -47.23 3.67
CA CYS A 46 1.98 -46.33 4.14
C CYS A 46 1.88 -45.08 3.26
N LEU A 47 0.68 -44.49 3.23
CA LEU A 47 0.46 -43.19 2.60
C LEU A 47 0.66 -42.11 3.68
N ALA A 48 1.75 -41.36 3.61
CA ALA A 48 2.05 -40.29 4.54
C ALA A 48 1.42 -38.99 4.09
N THR A 49 0.81 -38.23 5.01
CA THR A 49 0.38 -36.84 4.77
C THR A 49 1.49 -35.89 5.22
N LEU A 50 1.95 -35.06 4.28
CA LEU A 50 3.11 -34.20 4.52
C LEU A 50 2.70 -32.73 4.59
N ARG A 51 3.58 -31.93 5.22
CA ARG A 51 3.51 -30.48 5.19
C ARG A 51 4.68 -29.95 4.38
N SER A 52 4.51 -28.81 3.73
CA SER A 52 5.60 -28.17 3.01
C SER A 52 6.72 -27.76 3.97
N GLY A 53 7.96 -27.99 3.55
CA GLY A 53 9.15 -27.54 4.24
C GLY A 53 10.42 -28.11 3.60
N PRO A 54 11.56 -27.41 3.73
CA PRO A 54 12.84 -27.87 3.20
C PRO A 54 13.46 -28.98 4.08
N ARG A 55 14.28 -29.84 3.46
CA ARG A 55 15.19 -30.78 4.14
C ARG A 55 14.56 -31.66 5.23
N GLN A 56 13.37 -32.18 4.98
CA GLN A 56 12.69 -33.09 5.90
C GLN A 56 13.35 -34.47 5.91
N VAL A 57 13.35 -35.12 7.07
CA VAL A 57 13.89 -36.47 7.26
C VAL A 57 12.76 -37.38 7.74
N PHE A 58 12.52 -38.46 7.01
CA PHE A 58 11.52 -39.46 7.40
C PHE A 58 12.19 -40.56 8.21
N THR A 59 11.53 -40.96 9.29
CA THR A 59 12.02 -42.00 10.19
C THR A 59 11.03 -43.14 10.33
N VAL A 60 11.56 -44.35 10.49
CA VAL A 60 10.81 -45.55 10.86
C VAL A 60 11.46 -46.18 12.09
N THR A 61 10.66 -46.41 13.12
CA THR A 61 11.10 -47.05 14.37
C THR A 61 10.24 -48.28 14.63
N ASP A 62 10.87 -49.38 15.02
CA ASP A 62 10.15 -50.58 15.43
C ASP A 62 9.56 -50.38 16.83
N ALA A 63 8.23 -50.35 16.93
CA ALA A 63 7.52 -50.16 18.20
C ALA A 63 7.38 -51.46 18.99
N THR A 64 7.41 -52.62 18.31
CA THR A 64 7.36 -53.94 18.93
C THR A 64 8.69 -54.29 19.59
N ALA A 65 9.81 -53.92 18.97
CA ALA A 65 11.16 -54.17 19.47
C ALA A 65 12.08 -52.94 19.31
N PRO A 66 12.00 -51.96 20.22
CA PRO A 66 12.76 -50.70 20.13
C PRO A 66 14.29 -50.85 20.05
N ARG A 67 14.82 -51.99 20.53
CA ARG A 67 16.25 -52.31 20.46
C ARG A 67 16.76 -52.48 19.02
N LEU A 68 15.87 -52.68 18.04
CA LEU A 68 16.22 -52.77 16.62
C LEU A 68 16.53 -51.40 15.98
N GLY A 69 16.33 -50.31 16.73
CA GLY A 69 16.72 -48.96 16.34
C GLY A 69 15.75 -48.27 15.38
N THR A 70 16.21 -47.13 14.84
CA THR A 70 15.46 -46.25 13.95
C THR A 70 16.22 -46.08 12.63
N ALA A 71 15.55 -46.29 11.50
CA ALA A 71 16.09 -45.93 10.19
C ALA A 71 15.61 -44.53 9.78
N ARG A 72 16.45 -43.83 9.00
CA ARG A 72 16.23 -42.46 8.55
C ARG A 72 16.53 -42.36 7.05
N THR A 73 15.73 -41.57 6.33
CA THR A 73 16.02 -41.21 4.94
C THR A 73 17.09 -40.12 4.84
N PRO A 74 17.67 -39.89 3.66
CA PRO A 74 18.26 -38.60 3.32
C PRO A 74 17.25 -37.45 3.48
N THR A 75 17.74 -36.21 3.47
CA THR A 75 16.88 -35.02 3.53
C THR A 75 16.13 -34.84 2.20
N SER A 76 14.81 -34.75 2.26
CA SER A 76 13.89 -34.52 1.14
C SER A 76 13.24 -33.14 1.23
N ASP A 77 13.07 -32.46 0.11
CA ASP A 77 12.35 -31.20 0.09
C ASP A 77 10.89 -31.48 -0.25
N VAL A 78 9.97 -30.86 0.50
CA VAL A 78 8.53 -31.10 0.35
C VAL A 78 7.82 -29.80 0.04
N ILE A 79 7.05 -29.77 -1.05
CA ILE A 79 6.15 -28.65 -1.38
C ILE A 79 4.79 -29.20 -1.81
N VAL A 80 3.82 -29.11 -0.92
CA VAL A 80 2.43 -29.56 -1.14
C VAL A 80 1.71 -28.57 -2.06
N PRO A 81 0.66 -28.93 -2.83
CA PRO A 81 -0.13 -27.96 -3.57
C PRO A 81 -0.77 -26.88 -2.69
N PRO A 82 -0.92 -25.63 -3.18
CA PRO A 82 -1.67 -24.60 -2.46
C PRO A 82 -3.17 -24.94 -2.47
N VAL A 83 -3.90 -24.37 -1.51
CA VAL A 83 -5.37 -24.48 -1.45
C VAL A 83 -5.96 -23.22 -2.09
N VAL A 84 -6.93 -23.39 -2.98
CA VAL A 84 -7.77 -22.28 -3.47
C VAL A 84 -9.01 -22.21 -2.59
N THR A 85 -9.28 -21.06 -1.99
CA THR A 85 -10.47 -20.85 -1.17
C THR A 85 -11.69 -20.78 -2.09
N PRO A 86 -12.70 -21.63 -1.91
CA PRO A 86 -13.93 -21.54 -2.69
C PRO A 86 -14.69 -20.27 -2.32
N SER A 87 -15.15 -19.54 -3.33
CA SER A 87 -16.04 -18.39 -3.21
C SER A 87 -17.24 -18.60 -4.14
N THR A 88 -18.45 -18.33 -3.66
CA THR A 88 -19.67 -18.48 -4.47
C THR A 88 -19.70 -17.49 -5.64
N SER A 89 -19.26 -16.25 -5.43
CA SER A 89 -19.02 -15.22 -6.46
C SER A 89 -17.93 -14.23 -6.04
N THR A 90 -17.28 -13.58 -7.01
CA THR A 90 -16.22 -12.57 -6.80
C THR A 90 -16.15 -11.58 -7.95
N ASN A 91 -15.85 -10.32 -7.66
CA ASN A 91 -15.66 -9.27 -8.68
C ASN A 91 -14.32 -9.33 -9.42
N GLY A 92 -13.44 -10.27 -9.05
CA GLY A 92 -12.14 -10.40 -9.72
C GLY A 92 -10.99 -10.79 -8.81
N THR A 93 -11.24 -11.36 -7.64
CA THR A 93 -10.16 -11.86 -6.77
C THR A 93 -10.35 -13.34 -6.47
N VAL A 94 -9.25 -14.09 -6.53
CA VAL A 94 -9.18 -15.49 -6.10
C VAL A 94 -8.16 -15.55 -4.97
N ALA A 95 -8.57 -16.16 -3.87
CA ALA A 95 -7.74 -16.26 -2.67
C ALA A 95 -7.48 -17.72 -2.32
N GLY A 96 -6.53 -17.95 -1.43
CA GLY A 96 -6.19 -19.28 -0.97
C GLY A 96 -5.13 -19.30 0.11
N THR A 97 -4.65 -20.50 0.44
CA THR A 97 -3.52 -20.71 1.34
C THR A 97 -2.38 -21.47 0.67
N GLY A 98 -1.16 -21.27 1.16
CA GLY A 98 0.04 -21.89 0.63
C GLY A 98 1.19 -21.86 1.64
N TYR A 99 2.38 -22.25 1.20
CA TYR A 99 3.58 -22.20 2.02
C TYR A 99 4.13 -20.76 2.05
N PRO A 100 4.32 -20.14 3.23
CA PRO A 100 4.81 -18.78 3.34
C PRO A 100 6.06 -18.49 2.53
N GLY A 101 6.07 -17.37 1.79
CA GLY A 101 7.18 -16.96 0.94
C GLY A 101 7.32 -17.72 -0.39
N SER A 102 6.52 -18.77 -0.62
CA SER A 102 6.45 -19.41 -1.94
C SER A 102 5.68 -18.56 -2.95
N THR A 103 5.92 -18.80 -4.24
CA THR A 103 5.17 -18.13 -5.33
C THR A 103 4.05 -19.03 -5.82
N VAL A 104 2.80 -18.61 -5.67
CA VAL A 104 1.62 -19.27 -6.24
C VAL A 104 1.40 -18.80 -7.67
N ALA A 105 1.16 -19.74 -8.58
CA ALA A 105 0.71 -19.51 -9.94
C ALA A 105 -0.71 -20.06 -10.12
N LEU A 106 -1.65 -19.16 -10.39
CA LEU A 106 -3.05 -19.47 -10.71
C LEU A 106 -3.20 -19.69 -12.21
N SER A 107 -3.82 -20.81 -12.57
CA SER A 107 -4.13 -21.21 -13.95
C SER A 107 -5.63 -21.09 -14.20
N LEU A 108 -5.99 -20.36 -15.26
CA LEU A 108 -7.36 -20.24 -15.75
C LEU A 108 -7.45 -20.84 -17.17
N PRO A 109 -8.43 -21.72 -17.44
CA PRO A 109 -8.66 -22.27 -18.78
C PRO A 109 -8.84 -21.16 -19.82
N GLY A 110 -8.25 -21.34 -21.01
CA GLY A 110 -8.39 -20.40 -22.12
C GLY A 110 -7.57 -19.11 -22.01
N THR A 111 -6.76 -18.94 -20.96
CA THR A 111 -5.84 -17.81 -20.83
C THR A 111 -4.40 -18.23 -21.12
N SER A 112 -3.66 -17.43 -21.90
CA SER A 112 -2.25 -17.71 -22.26
C SER A 112 -1.23 -17.23 -21.22
N GLY A 113 -1.66 -16.72 -20.07
CA GLY A 113 -0.78 -16.20 -19.02
C GLY A 113 -1.13 -16.74 -17.63
N GLN A 114 -0.15 -17.34 -16.94
CA GLN A 114 -0.25 -17.63 -15.51
C GLN A 114 -0.22 -16.33 -14.72
N ARG A 115 -1.14 -16.19 -13.76
CA ARG A 115 -1.14 -15.08 -12.79
C ARG A 115 -0.40 -15.54 -11.56
N THR A 116 0.65 -14.83 -11.15
CA THR A 116 1.45 -15.20 -9.97
C THR A 116 1.28 -14.23 -8.82
N THR A 117 1.44 -14.73 -7.60
CA THR A 117 1.48 -13.94 -6.36
C THR A 117 2.36 -14.64 -5.34
N VAL A 118 2.84 -13.92 -4.33
CA VAL A 118 3.63 -14.51 -3.23
C VAL A 118 2.70 -14.81 -2.06
N VAL A 119 2.90 -15.96 -1.42
CA VAL A 119 2.18 -16.32 -0.19
C VAL A 119 2.72 -15.50 0.98
N GLY A 120 1.81 -14.81 1.69
CA GLY A 120 2.13 -14.04 2.88
C GLY A 120 2.69 -14.90 4.01
N SER A 121 3.26 -14.24 5.03
CA SER A 121 3.74 -14.92 6.25
C SER A 121 2.62 -15.61 7.03
N ASP A 122 1.38 -15.15 6.86
CA ASP A 122 0.15 -15.75 7.39
C ASP A 122 -0.32 -16.99 6.59
N GLY A 123 0.43 -17.38 5.56
CA GLY A 123 0.11 -18.49 4.69
C GLY A 123 -1.01 -18.19 3.69
N ARG A 124 -1.49 -16.95 3.59
CA ARG A 124 -2.57 -16.57 2.65
C ARG A 124 -2.01 -15.97 1.38
N TRP A 125 -2.73 -16.12 0.28
CA TRP A 125 -2.42 -15.48 -0.98
C TRP A 125 -3.71 -14.99 -1.66
N VAL A 126 -3.57 -13.92 -2.44
CA VAL A 126 -4.67 -13.36 -3.24
C VAL A 126 -4.14 -12.98 -4.62
N VAL A 127 -4.87 -13.39 -5.66
CA VAL A 127 -4.62 -13.04 -7.06
C VAL A 127 -5.78 -12.23 -7.59
N ARG A 128 -5.50 -11.05 -8.16
CA ARG A 128 -6.49 -10.28 -8.90
C ARG A 128 -6.54 -10.76 -10.36
N VAL A 129 -7.72 -11.18 -10.79
CA VAL A 129 -8.01 -11.64 -12.15
C VAL A 129 -8.63 -10.47 -12.93
N VAL A 130 -7.84 -9.79 -13.75
CA VAL A 130 -8.32 -8.71 -14.63
C VAL A 130 -8.47 -9.24 -16.07
N GLY A 131 -9.59 -8.94 -16.73
CA GLY A 131 -9.74 -9.19 -18.17
C GLY A 131 -9.74 -10.66 -18.64
N ALA A 132 -10.44 -11.57 -17.95
CA ALA A 132 -10.68 -12.93 -18.47
C ALA A 132 -11.68 -12.95 -19.66
N THR A 133 -11.45 -12.13 -20.68
CA THR A 133 -12.20 -12.15 -21.93
C THR A 133 -11.46 -13.01 -22.93
N SER A 134 -11.75 -14.30 -22.90
CA SER A 134 -11.70 -15.18 -24.06
C SER A 134 -12.86 -16.14 -23.87
N ALA A 135 -14.04 -15.75 -24.37
CA ALA A 135 -15.15 -16.67 -24.47
C ALA A 135 -14.70 -17.91 -25.26
N PRO A 136 -15.13 -19.14 -24.90
CA PRO A 136 -15.18 -20.19 -25.89
C PRO A 136 -16.10 -19.69 -27.00
N THR A 137 -15.64 -19.76 -28.25
CA THR A 137 -16.46 -19.51 -29.42
C THR A 137 -17.63 -20.48 -29.44
N HIS A 138 -18.76 -20.11 -28.85
CA HIS A 138 -20.09 -20.43 -29.33
C HIS A 138 -21.09 -19.42 -28.75
N ARG A 139 -21.66 -18.67 -29.69
CA ARG A 139 -22.79 -17.73 -29.64
C ARG A 139 -23.78 -17.99 -28.49
N SER A 140 -23.81 -17.06 -27.53
CA SER A 140 -24.96 -16.53 -26.76
C SER A 140 -24.62 -16.33 -25.27
N ALA A 141 -24.53 -15.07 -24.84
CA ALA A 141 -25.14 -14.54 -23.61
C ALA A 141 -24.58 -13.14 -23.31
N ALA A 142 -25.43 -12.28 -22.76
CA ALA A 142 -25.10 -10.97 -22.23
C ALA A 142 -23.95 -11.02 -21.20
N ALA A 143 -23.42 -9.86 -20.79
CA ALA A 143 -22.45 -9.70 -19.71
C ALA A 143 -23.01 -10.22 -18.36
N GLY A 144 -23.10 -11.55 -18.22
CA GLY A 144 -23.53 -12.28 -17.04
C GLY A 144 -22.38 -13.09 -16.47
N ASP A 145 -22.56 -13.47 -15.20
CA ASP A 145 -21.65 -14.28 -14.40
C ASP A 145 -20.89 -15.36 -15.17
N GLN A 146 -19.56 -15.22 -15.21
CA GLN A 146 -18.70 -16.19 -15.86
C GLN A 146 -18.19 -17.19 -14.82
N ARG A 147 -18.65 -18.45 -14.88
CA ARG A 147 -18.10 -19.55 -14.09
C ARG A 147 -16.82 -20.07 -14.72
N VAL A 148 -15.73 -20.08 -13.97
CA VAL A 148 -14.40 -20.53 -14.41
C VAL A 148 -13.83 -21.50 -13.40
N THR A 149 -13.37 -22.66 -13.88
CA THR A 149 -12.64 -23.63 -13.06
C THR A 149 -11.18 -23.23 -12.98
N VAL A 150 -10.67 -22.95 -11.79
CA VAL A 150 -9.28 -22.53 -11.56
C VAL A 150 -8.48 -23.61 -10.85
N THR A 151 -7.18 -23.67 -11.13
CA THR A 151 -6.21 -24.50 -10.39
C THR A 151 -5.02 -23.64 -10.00
N ALA A 152 -4.34 -23.99 -8.91
CA ALA A 152 -3.17 -23.28 -8.43
C ALA A 152 -2.00 -24.22 -8.19
N THR A 153 -0.80 -23.70 -8.32
CA THR A 153 0.47 -24.40 -8.07
C THR A 153 1.38 -23.47 -7.29
N GLN A 154 2.29 -23.97 -6.45
CA GLN A 154 3.22 -23.11 -5.73
C GLN A 154 4.67 -23.56 -5.91
N THR A 155 5.58 -22.59 -5.98
CA THR A 155 7.01 -22.81 -6.16
C THR A 155 7.76 -22.27 -4.95
N ALA A 156 8.42 -23.15 -4.21
CA ALA A 156 9.35 -22.77 -3.16
C ALA A 156 10.75 -22.63 -3.73
N SER A 157 11.49 -21.61 -3.29
CA SER A 157 12.82 -21.31 -3.82
C SER A 157 13.91 -21.57 -2.79
N THR A 158 15.15 -21.55 -3.26
CA THR A 158 16.35 -21.65 -2.40
C THR A 158 16.41 -20.58 -1.31
N ALA A 159 15.77 -19.42 -1.51
CA ALA A 159 15.66 -18.37 -0.49
C ALA A 159 14.86 -18.81 0.75
N ALA A 160 13.99 -19.81 0.62
CA ALA A 160 13.24 -20.42 1.71
C ALA A 160 13.93 -21.68 2.31
N GLY A 161 15.21 -21.90 2.00
CA GLY A 161 16.00 -23.01 2.52
C GLY A 161 15.93 -24.31 1.71
N TYR A 162 15.21 -24.32 0.59
CA TYR A 162 15.14 -25.45 -0.34
C TYR A 162 16.47 -25.62 -1.09
N ARG A 163 16.76 -26.85 -1.55
CA ARG A 163 17.97 -27.19 -2.31
C ARG A 163 17.89 -26.70 -3.77
N SER A 164 16.70 -26.65 -4.33
CA SER A 164 16.40 -26.11 -5.66
C SER A 164 15.00 -25.48 -5.69
N ASP A 165 14.70 -24.75 -6.76
CA ASP A 165 13.34 -24.24 -6.97
C ASP A 165 12.40 -25.41 -7.26
N LEU A 166 11.55 -25.75 -6.30
CA LEU A 166 10.68 -26.92 -6.34
C LEU A 166 9.23 -26.48 -6.50
N ARG A 167 8.56 -27.02 -7.52
CA ARG A 167 7.17 -26.69 -7.88
C ARG A 167 6.23 -27.81 -7.45
N SER A 168 5.15 -27.46 -6.76
CA SER A 168 4.11 -28.41 -6.35
C SER A 168 3.32 -28.94 -7.54
N ALA A 169 2.63 -30.06 -7.33
CA ALA A 169 1.50 -30.46 -8.16
C ALA A 169 0.38 -29.39 -8.13
N ALA A 170 -0.58 -29.50 -9.05
CA ALA A 170 -1.74 -28.63 -9.08
C ALA A 170 -2.68 -28.91 -7.91
N SER A 171 -3.33 -27.85 -7.42
CA SER A 171 -4.43 -27.96 -6.47
C SER A 171 -5.60 -28.73 -7.08
N ALA A 172 -6.52 -29.17 -6.23
CA ALA A 172 -7.84 -29.55 -6.71
C ALA A 172 -8.47 -28.37 -7.50
N PRO A 173 -9.21 -28.65 -8.59
CA PRO A 173 -9.90 -27.61 -9.35
C PRO A 173 -11.03 -27.01 -8.51
N VAL A 174 -11.15 -25.68 -8.53
CA VAL A 174 -12.21 -24.94 -7.84
C VAL A 174 -12.97 -24.10 -8.85
N THR A 175 -14.30 -24.21 -8.84
CA THR A 175 -15.17 -23.38 -9.70
C THR A 175 -15.43 -22.05 -9.01
N VAL A 176 -15.12 -20.95 -9.69
CA VAL A 176 -15.32 -19.58 -9.23
C VAL A 176 -16.26 -18.86 -10.19
N THR A 177 -17.26 -18.18 -9.66
CA THR A 177 -18.15 -17.31 -10.46
C THR A 177 -17.60 -15.89 -10.43
N PHE A 178 -17.36 -15.29 -11.60
CA PHE A 178 -16.99 -13.88 -11.71
C PHE A 178 -18.20 -13.02 -12.03
N ASP A 179 -18.66 -12.25 -11.04
CA ASP A 179 -19.70 -11.24 -11.19
C ASP A 179 -19.07 -9.84 -11.10
N ARG A 180 -19.09 -9.10 -12.20
CA ARG A 180 -18.55 -7.73 -12.27
C ARG A 180 -19.63 -6.69 -12.51
N THR A 181 -20.88 -7.08 -12.40
CA THR A 181 -22.01 -6.20 -12.67
C THR A 181 -22.35 -5.49 -11.36
N PRO A 182 -22.12 -4.17 -11.25
CA PRO A 182 -22.47 -3.49 -10.03
C PRO A 182 -23.98 -3.42 -9.87
N PRO A 183 -24.49 -3.52 -8.63
CA PRO A 183 -25.92 -3.43 -8.41
C PRO A 183 -26.44 -2.04 -8.79
N GLY A 184 -27.74 -1.98 -9.11
CA GLY A 184 -28.44 -0.73 -9.41
C GLY A 184 -28.33 0.29 -8.26
N ALA A 185 -28.36 1.59 -8.56
CA ALA A 185 -28.36 2.62 -7.52
C ALA A 185 -29.64 2.51 -6.66
N PRO A 186 -29.53 2.48 -5.31
CA PRO A 186 -30.70 2.40 -4.45
C PRO A 186 -31.47 3.73 -4.45
N ARG A 187 -32.73 3.68 -4.00
CA ARG A 187 -33.56 4.87 -3.78
C ARG A 187 -33.96 4.97 -2.32
N ILE A 188 -33.78 6.15 -1.73
CA ILE A 188 -34.33 6.48 -0.41
C ILE A 188 -35.79 6.93 -0.62
N THR A 189 -36.74 6.26 0.03
CA THR A 189 -38.17 6.60 -0.03
C THR A 189 -38.63 7.38 1.20
N ALA A 190 -37.99 7.14 2.36
CA ALA A 190 -38.14 7.95 3.56
C ALA A 190 -36.79 8.10 4.28
N PRO A 191 -36.50 9.26 4.90
CA PRO A 191 -37.32 10.47 4.95
C PRO A 191 -37.40 11.21 3.60
N ARG A 192 -38.40 12.10 3.43
CA ARG A 192 -38.49 13.00 2.26
C ARG A 192 -37.55 14.20 2.43
N SER A 193 -37.19 14.84 1.32
CA SER A 193 -36.35 16.04 1.37
C SER A 193 -37.02 17.15 2.17
N GLY A 194 -36.29 17.75 3.11
CA GLY A 194 -36.77 18.77 4.06
C GLY A 194 -37.25 18.22 5.41
N ALA A 195 -37.29 16.90 5.60
CA ALA A 195 -37.72 16.32 6.86
C ALA A 195 -36.74 16.60 8.01
N ALA A 196 -37.29 16.77 9.22
CA ALA A 196 -36.51 16.75 10.44
C ALA A 196 -36.18 15.29 10.83
N VAL A 197 -34.92 15.01 11.14
CA VAL A 197 -34.44 13.67 11.50
C VAL A 197 -33.66 13.70 12.80
N GLY A 198 -33.78 12.65 13.61
CA GLY A 198 -33.12 12.52 14.90
C GLY A 198 -32.64 11.09 15.16
N ALA A 199 -32.21 10.83 16.39
CA ALA A 199 -31.60 9.56 16.77
C ALA A 199 -32.49 8.32 16.55
N SER A 200 -33.82 8.48 16.57
CA SER A 200 -34.79 7.40 16.35
C SER A 200 -35.32 7.34 14.92
N THR A 201 -34.85 8.18 14.00
CA THR A 201 -35.37 8.20 12.63
C THR A 201 -34.93 6.96 11.86
N THR A 202 -35.91 6.27 11.30
CA THR A 202 -35.71 5.17 10.35
C THR A 202 -35.61 5.71 8.93
N VAL A 203 -34.58 5.28 8.21
CA VAL A 203 -34.40 5.53 6.78
C VAL A 203 -34.82 4.28 6.04
N SER A 204 -35.73 4.41 5.08
CA SER A 204 -36.19 3.29 4.25
C SER A 204 -36.06 3.61 2.77
N GLY A 205 -36.03 2.55 1.97
CA GLY A 205 -35.85 2.68 0.54
C GLY A 205 -36.01 1.37 -0.21
N THR A 206 -35.65 1.44 -1.49
CA THR A 206 -35.60 0.29 -2.38
C THR A 206 -34.19 0.08 -2.93
N GLY A 207 -33.87 -1.17 -3.25
CA GLY A 207 -32.57 -1.59 -3.76
C GLY A 207 -32.65 -2.97 -4.41
N GLU A 208 -31.53 -3.44 -4.92
CA GLU A 208 -31.41 -4.77 -5.49
C GLU A 208 -31.43 -5.85 -4.38
N ALA A 209 -32.30 -6.84 -4.53
CA ALA A 209 -32.53 -7.87 -3.52
C ALA A 209 -31.26 -8.69 -3.20
N GLY A 210 -31.05 -9.02 -1.92
CA GLY A 210 -29.90 -9.81 -1.48
C GLY A 210 -28.58 -9.02 -1.38
N THR A 211 -28.57 -7.75 -1.82
CA THR A 211 -27.45 -6.83 -1.56
C THR A 211 -27.53 -6.27 -0.14
N THR A 212 -26.45 -5.64 0.30
CA THR A 212 -26.41 -4.94 1.59
C THR A 212 -26.33 -3.44 1.33
N VAL A 213 -27.25 -2.69 1.93
CA VAL A 213 -27.30 -1.23 1.85
C VAL A 213 -26.44 -0.60 2.95
N THR A 214 -25.75 0.48 2.61
CA THR A 214 -25.11 1.38 3.57
C THR A 214 -25.69 2.78 3.37
N VAL A 215 -26.22 3.35 4.44
CA VAL A 215 -26.76 4.72 4.47
C VAL A 215 -25.69 5.65 5.02
N TYR A 216 -25.57 6.82 4.40
CA TYR A 216 -24.61 7.85 4.74
C TYR A 216 -25.30 9.17 5.03
N LEU A 217 -24.84 9.86 6.07
CA LEU A 217 -25.14 11.26 6.35
C LEU A 217 -23.88 12.08 6.15
N ASP A 218 -23.89 13.05 5.23
CA ASP A 218 -22.72 13.85 4.87
C ASP A 218 -21.45 13.02 4.58
N ARG A 219 -21.65 11.86 3.95
CA ARG A 219 -20.63 10.86 3.58
C ARG A 219 -20.08 10.02 4.74
N ALA A 220 -20.53 10.22 5.98
CA ALA A 220 -20.25 9.31 7.08
C ALA A 220 -21.26 8.15 7.05
N PRO A 221 -20.84 6.87 7.10
CA PRO A 221 -21.76 5.75 7.20
C PRO A 221 -22.45 5.81 8.56
N VAL A 222 -23.78 5.79 8.54
CA VAL A 222 -24.60 5.93 9.75
C VAL A 222 -25.34 4.65 10.09
N CYS A 223 -25.62 3.81 9.10
CA CYS A 223 -26.22 2.51 9.33
C CYS A 223 -26.06 1.58 8.11
N THR A 224 -26.19 0.28 8.35
CA THR A 224 -26.11 -0.78 7.32
C THR A 224 -27.23 -1.79 7.54
N ASP A 225 -27.83 -2.26 6.45
CA ASP A 225 -28.88 -3.29 6.51
C ASP A 225 -28.90 -4.14 5.23
N ARG A 226 -29.62 -5.26 5.22
CA ARG A 226 -29.83 -6.07 4.01
C ARG A 226 -31.06 -5.61 3.24
N VAL A 227 -30.97 -5.67 1.91
CA VAL A 227 -32.14 -5.52 1.05
C VAL A 227 -32.89 -6.83 0.99
N GLY A 228 -34.16 -6.80 1.40
CA GLY A 228 -35.06 -7.94 1.38
C GLY A 228 -35.28 -8.50 -0.02
N SER A 229 -35.87 -9.70 -0.10
CA SER A 229 -36.20 -10.35 -1.38
C SER A 229 -37.22 -9.57 -2.22
N ASP A 230 -38.01 -8.72 -1.57
CA ASP A 230 -38.97 -7.79 -2.17
C ASP A 230 -38.32 -6.48 -2.65
N GLY A 231 -37.01 -6.31 -2.45
CA GLY A 231 -36.25 -5.12 -2.81
C GLY A 231 -36.38 -3.96 -1.82
N SER A 232 -37.01 -4.16 -0.67
CA SER A 232 -37.15 -3.14 0.37
C SER A 232 -36.02 -3.22 1.41
N TRP A 233 -35.70 -2.10 2.05
CA TRP A 233 -34.73 -2.04 3.15
C TRP A 233 -35.12 -0.95 4.15
N SER A 234 -34.72 -1.09 5.41
CA SER A 234 -35.10 -0.17 6.49
C SER A 234 -34.06 -0.13 7.61
N CYS A 235 -33.51 1.05 7.87
CA CYS A 235 -32.33 1.24 8.68
C CYS A 235 -32.59 2.29 9.77
N ALA A 236 -32.62 1.87 11.04
CA ALA A 236 -32.85 2.76 12.17
C ALA A 236 -31.54 3.45 12.63
N GLY A 237 -31.65 4.60 13.29
CA GLY A 237 -30.51 5.24 13.98
C GLY A 237 -29.64 6.16 13.12
N ALA A 238 -30.08 6.51 11.91
CA ALA A 238 -29.24 7.18 10.90
C ALA A 238 -28.75 8.60 11.27
N ALA A 239 -29.26 9.23 12.34
CA ALA A 239 -28.87 10.57 12.77
C ALA A 239 -28.49 10.68 14.26
N ALA A 240 -28.25 9.57 14.95
CA ALA A 240 -28.04 9.55 16.40
C ALA A 240 -26.82 10.34 16.90
N ALA A 241 -25.76 10.44 16.09
CA ALA A 241 -24.49 11.09 16.45
C ALA A 241 -24.23 12.39 15.67
N SER A 242 -25.26 13.04 15.12
CA SER A 242 -25.11 14.18 14.20
C SER A 242 -25.30 15.52 14.88
N THR A 243 -24.49 16.51 14.50
CA THR A 243 -24.65 17.89 14.96
C THR A 243 -25.96 18.49 14.43
N PRO A 244 -26.58 19.47 15.10
CA PRO A 244 -27.72 20.18 14.55
C PRO A 244 -27.38 20.89 13.23
N GLY A 245 -28.32 20.90 12.27
CA GLY A 245 -28.12 21.56 10.98
C GLY A 245 -28.75 20.83 9.79
N THR A 246 -28.50 21.33 8.58
CA THR A 246 -28.93 20.68 7.34
C THR A 246 -27.86 19.68 6.89
N HIS A 247 -28.30 18.46 6.62
CA HIS A 247 -27.46 17.34 6.22
C HIS A 247 -27.95 16.69 4.94
N ARG A 248 -27.06 15.92 4.31
CA ARG A 248 -27.32 15.18 3.09
C ARG A 248 -27.31 13.68 3.34
N LEU A 249 -28.45 13.04 3.15
CA LEU A 249 -28.62 11.60 3.23
C LEU A 249 -28.44 10.95 1.85
N THR A 250 -27.66 9.88 1.78
CA THR A 250 -27.43 9.07 0.57
C THR A 250 -27.30 7.60 0.94
N ALA A 251 -27.54 6.68 -0.01
CA ALA A 251 -27.37 5.25 0.19
C ALA A 251 -26.55 4.62 -0.96
N SER A 252 -25.82 3.54 -0.68
CA SER A 252 -25.19 2.69 -1.69
C SER A 252 -25.42 1.22 -1.36
N LEU A 253 -25.43 0.36 -2.38
CA LEU A 253 -25.51 -1.08 -2.23
C LEU A 253 -24.14 -1.73 -2.45
N HIS A 254 -23.90 -2.85 -1.79
CA HIS A 254 -22.83 -3.78 -2.12
C HIS A 254 -23.38 -5.20 -2.23
N ASP A 255 -22.96 -5.92 -3.26
CA ASP A 255 -23.38 -7.32 -3.49
C ASP A 255 -22.44 -8.34 -2.84
N ALA A 256 -22.73 -9.64 -3.01
CA ALA A 256 -21.92 -10.73 -2.47
C ALA A 256 -20.57 -10.92 -3.21
N ALA A 257 -20.47 -10.45 -4.46
CA ALA A 257 -19.23 -10.49 -5.25
C ALA A 257 -18.27 -9.34 -4.90
N GLY A 258 -18.75 -8.33 -4.17
CA GLY A 258 -18.03 -7.14 -3.76
C GLY A 258 -18.14 -5.97 -4.75
N ASN A 259 -19.12 -5.95 -5.66
CA ASN A 259 -19.40 -4.77 -6.47
C ASN A 259 -20.23 -3.75 -5.68
N PHE A 260 -20.02 -2.46 -5.98
CA PHE A 260 -20.72 -1.35 -5.34
C PHE A 260 -21.59 -0.59 -6.33
N SER A 261 -22.82 -0.24 -5.92
CA SER A 261 -23.69 0.60 -6.74
C SER A 261 -23.18 2.04 -6.85
N ARG A 262 -23.73 2.81 -7.79
CA ARG A 262 -23.71 4.28 -7.67
C ARG A 262 -24.48 4.71 -6.41
N SER A 263 -24.11 5.85 -5.85
CA SER A 263 -24.87 6.47 -4.75
C SER A 263 -26.30 6.80 -5.22
N SER A 264 -27.26 6.67 -4.31
CA SER A 264 -28.62 7.18 -4.48
C SER A 264 -28.63 8.68 -4.77
N ALA A 265 -29.76 9.17 -5.26
CA ALA A 265 -30.07 10.59 -5.18
C ALA A 265 -30.01 11.07 -3.72
N ALA A 266 -29.52 12.29 -3.53
CA ALA A 266 -29.35 12.89 -2.22
C ALA A 266 -30.68 13.42 -1.67
N VAL A 267 -30.99 13.09 -0.42
CA VAL A 267 -32.13 13.64 0.32
C VAL A 267 -31.61 14.64 1.34
N ARG A 268 -32.06 15.90 1.27
CA ARG A 268 -31.71 16.91 2.28
C ARG A 268 -32.58 16.72 3.52
N VAL A 269 -31.98 16.70 4.70
CA VAL A 269 -32.70 16.54 5.98
C VAL A 269 -32.16 17.55 6.99
N THR A 270 -32.92 17.84 8.04
CA THR A 270 -32.51 18.76 9.10
C THR A 270 -32.44 18.03 10.43
N VAL A 271 -31.30 18.09 11.11
CA VAL A 271 -31.16 17.61 12.50
C VAL A 271 -31.48 18.79 13.42
N PRO A 272 -32.53 18.71 14.26
CA PRO A 272 -32.88 19.80 15.17
C PRO A 272 -31.85 19.96 16.29
N ALA A 273 -31.71 21.18 16.81
CA ALA A 273 -30.96 21.41 18.04
C ALA A 273 -31.69 20.73 19.21
N GLN A 274 -30.94 20.03 20.07
CA GLN A 274 -31.51 19.54 21.32
C GLN A 274 -31.92 20.78 22.15
N SER A 275 -33.21 20.97 22.39
CA SER A 275 -33.68 22.05 23.25
C SER A 275 -33.09 21.85 24.66
N PRO A 276 -32.46 22.86 25.27
CA PRO A 276 -32.09 22.76 26.68
C PRO A 276 -33.39 22.64 27.50
N SER A 277 -33.50 21.59 28.30
CA SER A 277 -34.54 21.52 29.34
C SER A 277 -34.30 22.68 30.30
N THR A 278 -35.17 23.69 30.30
CA THR A 278 -35.15 24.76 31.30
C THR A 278 -35.38 24.17 32.69
N PRO A 279 -34.49 24.38 33.67
CA PRO A 279 -34.79 24.05 35.07
C PRO A 279 -35.95 24.94 35.55
N PRO A 280 -36.89 24.41 36.36
CA PRO A 280 -38.02 25.21 36.83
C PRO A 280 -37.51 26.39 37.64
N THR A 281 -37.89 27.60 37.22
CA THR A 281 -37.62 28.84 37.95
C THR A 281 -38.82 29.11 38.84
N ASP A 282 -38.70 28.78 40.13
CA ASP A 282 -39.60 29.26 41.17
C ASP A 282 -39.41 30.78 41.31
N HIS A 283 -40.48 31.55 41.14
CA HIS A 283 -40.53 32.93 41.62
C HIS A 283 -41.79 33.12 42.47
N PRO A 284 -41.65 33.61 43.72
CA PRO A 284 -42.76 33.74 44.65
C PRO A 284 -43.57 35.01 44.38
N ALA A 285 -44.89 34.92 44.51
CA ALA A 285 -45.79 36.07 44.65
C ALA A 285 -46.18 36.24 46.13
N PRO A 286 -46.29 37.48 46.67
CA PRO A 286 -46.58 37.70 48.08
C PRO A 286 -48.07 37.51 48.42
N SER A 287 -48.30 37.02 49.63
CA SER A 287 -49.58 36.60 50.20
C SER A 287 -50.62 37.71 50.44
N SER A 288 -51.89 37.33 50.43
CA SER A 288 -52.92 37.88 51.33
C SER A 288 -53.66 36.72 52.00
N ALA A 289 -53.55 36.67 53.34
CA ALA A 289 -54.49 36.24 54.39
C ALA A 289 -55.40 35.01 54.17
N ALA A 290 -55.76 34.19 55.15
CA ALA A 290 -55.43 33.96 56.56
C ALA A 290 -56.24 32.71 56.96
N GLY A 291 -55.73 31.86 57.85
CA GLY A 291 -56.49 30.72 58.37
C GLY A 291 -55.63 29.60 58.96
N SER A 292 -55.17 29.80 60.19
CA SER A 292 -54.52 28.87 61.12
C SER A 292 -55.37 27.61 61.46
N PRO A 293 -54.95 26.72 62.39
CA PRO A 293 -53.69 25.96 62.50
C PRO A 293 -53.95 24.47 62.86
N THR A 294 -52.97 23.57 62.72
CA THR A 294 -52.60 22.59 63.78
C THR A 294 -51.30 21.84 63.46
N ASP A 295 -50.29 22.13 64.29
CA ASP A 295 -49.32 21.28 64.97
C ASP A 295 -48.66 20.02 64.36
N SER A 296 -47.34 20.02 64.58
CA SER A 296 -46.39 18.93 64.92
C SER A 296 -45.96 17.96 63.82
N ALA A 297 -44.70 17.99 63.34
CA ALA A 297 -43.44 17.55 64.01
C ALA A 297 -43.34 16.01 64.10
N THR A 298 -42.25 15.27 63.85
CA THR A 298 -40.83 15.52 63.51
C THR A 298 -40.18 14.13 63.32
N THR A 299 -39.09 14.05 62.53
CA THR A 299 -37.94 13.09 62.57
C THR A 299 -38.03 11.59 62.22
N GLY A 300 -36.92 11.15 61.61
CA GLY A 300 -36.28 9.82 61.77
C GLY A 300 -36.53 8.89 60.58
N GLY A 301 -35.57 8.21 59.95
CA GLY A 301 -34.24 7.79 60.37
C GLY A 301 -34.11 6.26 60.18
N GLY A 302 -33.30 5.82 59.22
CA GLY A 302 -32.66 4.49 59.22
C GLY A 302 -33.35 3.32 58.47
N PRO A 303 -32.59 2.25 58.12
CA PRO A 303 -32.83 1.33 56.99
C PRO A 303 -33.14 -0.13 57.42
N ALA A 304 -33.50 -1.01 56.46
CA ALA A 304 -33.06 -2.42 56.31
C ALA A 304 -34.09 -3.33 55.59
N ASP A 305 -33.54 -4.20 54.73
CA ASP A 305 -33.91 -5.59 54.39
C ASP A 305 -35.29 -6.15 54.77
N ARG A 306 -35.97 -6.81 53.82
CA ARG A 306 -35.97 -8.30 53.67
C ARG A 306 -36.90 -8.76 52.54
N ALA A 307 -36.45 -9.81 51.86
CA ALA A 307 -37.20 -10.61 50.90
C ALA A 307 -38.17 -11.60 51.58
N THR A 308 -39.20 -12.01 50.84
CA THR A 308 -39.81 -13.37 50.73
C THR A 308 -40.96 -13.22 49.72
N ASP A 309 -40.98 -13.85 48.54
CA ASP A 309 -40.95 -15.27 48.15
C ASP A 309 -42.37 -15.88 47.98
N ASP A 310 -42.45 -16.76 46.96
CA ASP A 310 -43.50 -17.72 46.56
C ASP A 310 -44.81 -17.14 45.96
N GLY A 311 -45.28 -17.53 44.76
CA GLY A 311 -45.34 -18.84 44.10
C GLY A 311 -46.85 -19.20 43.96
N HIS A 312 -47.44 -19.84 42.94
CA HIS A 312 -47.05 -20.74 41.86
C HIS A 312 -48.28 -20.99 40.93
N GLY A 313 -48.04 -21.51 39.71
CA GLY A 313 -48.93 -22.46 39.01
C GLY A 313 -49.73 -21.90 37.83
N GLN A 314 -49.94 -22.59 36.69
CA GLN A 314 -49.63 -23.94 36.19
C GLN A 314 -49.75 -23.92 34.64
N ASP A 315 -48.96 -24.77 33.97
CA ASP A 315 -48.97 -25.17 32.54
C ASP A 315 -50.23 -26.07 32.22
N PRO A 316 -50.57 -26.60 31.01
CA PRO A 316 -49.67 -27.05 29.91
C PRO A 316 -50.24 -27.11 28.45
N THR A 317 -49.48 -27.81 27.58
CA THR A 317 -49.75 -28.40 26.23
C THR A 317 -49.15 -27.61 25.05
N GLY A 318 -48.34 -28.16 24.12
CA GLY A 318 -47.78 -29.49 23.89
C GLY A 318 -47.39 -29.65 22.40
N ALA A 319 -46.12 -30.05 22.14
CA ALA A 319 -45.56 -30.75 20.95
C ALA A 319 -45.68 -30.13 19.53
N ALA A 320 -44.71 -30.20 18.59
CA ALA A 320 -43.33 -30.70 18.54
C ALA A 320 -42.68 -30.24 17.19
N GLY A 321 -41.34 -30.25 17.08
CA GLY A 321 -40.61 -30.19 15.79
C GLY A 321 -39.19 -29.60 15.84
N SER A 322 -38.18 -30.45 15.99
CA SER A 322 -36.75 -30.20 16.23
C SER A 322 -35.91 -29.64 15.06
N ALA A 323 -34.81 -28.91 15.36
CA ALA A 323 -33.41 -29.29 15.09
C ALA A 323 -32.38 -28.19 15.47
N ASP A 324 -31.51 -28.47 16.46
CA ASP A 324 -30.25 -27.79 16.82
C ASP A 324 -29.16 -28.03 15.75
N GLY A 325 -28.30 -27.08 15.35
CA GLY A 325 -27.09 -26.55 16.03
C GLY A 325 -25.82 -26.91 15.20
N PRO A 326 -24.60 -26.38 15.42
CA PRO A 326 -24.16 -25.42 16.43
C PRO A 326 -23.28 -24.23 15.93
N THR A 327 -23.27 -23.16 16.71
CA THR A 327 -22.24 -22.11 16.78
C THR A 327 -21.17 -22.51 17.80
N ALA A 328 -19.90 -22.48 17.41
CA ALA A 328 -18.77 -22.68 18.33
C ALA A 328 -18.24 -21.34 18.84
N GLY A 329 -18.21 -21.20 20.17
CA GLY A 329 -17.81 -20.01 20.90
C GLY A 329 -16.30 -19.76 20.94
N GLY A 330 -15.96 -18.49 21.10
CA GLY A 330 -14.62 -18.03 21.42
C GLY A 330 -14.25 -18.33 22.87
N THR A 331 -13.01 -18.72 23.08
CA THR A 331 -12.37 -18.79 24.39
C THR A 331 -11.37 -17.64 24.51
N GLY A 332 -11.62 -16.75 25.46
CA GLY A 332 -10.61 -15.83 25.98
C GLY A 332 -9.60 -16.60 26.80
N ALA A 333 -8.32 -16.34 26.57
CA ALA A 333 -7.23 -16.85 27.40
C ALA A 333 -6.64 -15.71 28.24
N THR A 334 -6.36 -16.09 29.48
CA THR A 334 -5.95 -15.33 30.65
C THR A 334 -4.56 -14.69 30.54
N GLY A 335 -4.39 -13.56 31.24
CA GLY A 335 -3.15 -12.79 31.26
C GLY A 335 -1.99 -13.48 31.97
N GLY A 336 -0.80 -13.26 31.42
CA GLY A 336 0.49 -13.38 32.09
C GLY A 336 1.32 -12.11 31.83
N PRO A 337 2.19 -11.67 32.76
CA PRO A 337 2.92 -10.42 32.61
C PRO A 337 4.11 -10.63 31.67
N GLY A 338 4.02 -10.11 30.45
CA GLY A 338 5.10 -10.12 29.47
C GLY A 338 4.90 -9.02 28.43
N THR A 339 5.64 -7.92 28.58
CA THR A 339 5.88 -6.84 27.60
C THR A 339 4.74 -6.57 26.60
N GLY A 340 3.84 -5.66 26.99
CA GLY A 340 2.74 -5.22 26.13
C GLY A 340 3.24 -4.53 24.86
N THR A 341 3.32 -5.26 23.76
CA THR A 341 3.13 -4.68 22.43
C THR A 341 1.63 -4.41 22.27
N PRO A 342 1.20 -3.16 22.08
CA PRO A 342 -0.22 -2.87 21.87
C PRO A 342 -0.69 -3.60 20.62
N ASP A 343 -1.77 -4.38 20.76
CA ASP A 343 -2.40 -5.06 19.64
C ASP A 343 -3.24 -4.05 18.86
N TRP A 344 -2.81 -3.75 17.63
CA TRP A 344 -3.43 -2.74 16.76
C TRP A 344 -4.38 -3.37 15.71
N SER A 345 -4.72 -4.66 15.81
CA SER A 345 -5.72 -5.31 14.95
C SER A 345 -7.15 -5.01 15.42
N GLY A 346 -7.53 -3.73 15.42
CA GLY A 346 -8.86 -3.27 15.82
C GLY A 346 -9.90 -3.21 14.68
N PRO A 347 -11.17 -2.89 15.00
CA PRO A 347 -12.30 -2.91 14.05
C PRO A 347 -12.24 -1.92 12.87
N ALA A 348 -11.24 -1.05 12.83
CA ALA A 348 -11.05 -0.01 11.81
C ALA A 348 -10.22 -0.46 10.58
N GLY A 349 -10.01 -1.77 10.41
CA GLY A 349 -9.13 -2.34 9.38
C GLY A 349 -7.75 -2.68 9.93
N ASP A 350 -7.06 -3.60 9.27
CA ASP A 350 -5.77 -4.13 9.72
C ASP A 350 -4.65 -3.06 9.57
N TRP A 351 -4.35 -2.36 10.67
CA TRP A 351 -3.25 -1.39 10.79
C TRP A 351 -1.86 -2.02 10.71
N SER A 352 -1.76 -3.35 10.65
CA SER A 352 -0.50 -4.09 10.53
C SER A 352 -0.33 -4.73 9.15
N ALA A 353 -1.40 -4.80 8.35
CA ALA A 353 -1.38 -5.33 7.00
C ALA A 353 -0.34 -4.64 6.13
N ALA A 354 0.40 -5.43 5.34
CA ALA A 354 1.33 -4.91 4.35
C ALA A 354 0.60 -4.14 3.25
N THR A 355 1.25 -3.08 2.75
CA THR A 355 0.85 -2.36 1.55
C THR A 355 1.69 -2.84 0.36
N ALA A 356 1.18 -2.69 -0.87
CA ALA A 356 1.96 -2.97 -2.08
C ALA A 356 3.24 -2.09 -2.18
N TYR A 357 3.26 -0.98 -1.45
CA TYR A 357 4.40 -0.08 -1.34
C TYR A 357 5.62 -0.73 -0.66
N ASP A 358 5.38 -1.63 0.31
CA ASP A 358 6.42 -2.31 1.09
C ASP A 358 6.92 -3.59 0.42
N ALA A 359 6.04 -4.30 -0.29
CA ALA A 359 6.34 -5.62 -0.84
C ALA A 359 7.23 -5.63 -2.10
N THR A 360 7.49 -4.46 -2.69
CA THR A 360 8.07 -4.34 -4.04
C THR A 360 9.51 -3.83 -4.06
N VAL A 361 9.99 -3.26 -2.94
CA VAL A 361 11.38 -2.84 -2.80
C VAL A 361 12.21 -4.03 -2.33
N PRO A 362 13.25 -4.45 -3.07
CA PRO A 362 14.11 -5.54 -2.63
C PRO A 362 14.96 -5.08 -1.44
N PRO A 363 15.37 -6.00 -0.54
CA PRO A 363 16.30 -5.65 0.52
C PRO A 363 17.65 -5.25 -0.07
N ILE A 364 18.43 -4.44 0.65
CA ILE A 364 19.74 -3.96 0.16
C ILE A 364 20.71 -5.09 -0.19
N GLN A 365 20.53 -6.27 0.41
CA GLN A 365 21.30 -7.49 0.10
C GLN A 365 21.19 -7.91 -1.38
N SER A 366 20.13 -7.52 -2.08
CA SER A 366 19.97 -7.75 -3.52
C SER A 366 21.06 -7.08 -4.38
N LEU A 367 21.72 -6.03 -3.88
CA LEU A 367 22.85 -5.37 -4.55
C LEU A 367 24.03 -6.32 -4.79
N PHE A 368 24.19 -7.37 -3.99
CA PHE A 368 25.28 -8.31 -4.13
C PHE A 368 25.01 -9.38 -5.21
N SER A 369 23.83 -9.36 -5.84
CA SER A 369 23.55 -10.25 -6.96
C SER A 369 24.21 -9.72 -8.24
N TRP A 370 24.94 -10.59 -8.95
CA TRP A 370 25.57 -10.24 -10.23
C TRP A 370 24.58 -9.72 -11.26
N ARG A 371 23.36 -10.29 -11.28
CA ARG A 371 22.27 -9.83 -12.15
C ARG A 371 21.90 -8.37 -11.85
N THR A 372 21.72 -8.01 -10.59
CA THR A 372 21.38 -6.65 -10.16
C THR A 372 22.49 -5.68 -10.51
N VAL A 373 23.76 -6.04 -10.27
CA VAL A 373 24.92 -5.21 -10.61
C VAL A 373 24.98 -4.93 -12.12
N LEU A 374 24.84 -5.96 -12.95
CA LEU A 374 24.88 -5.82 -14.41
C LEU A 374 23.74 -4.95 -14.94
N VAL A 375 22.51 -5.15 -14.45
CA VAL A 375 21.35 -4.34 -14.85
C VAL A 375 21.53 -2.88 -14.39
N ALA A 376 21.89 -2.66 -13.13
CA ALA A 376 22.09 -1.33 -12.57
C ALA A 376 23.17 -0.52 -13.30
N THR A 377 24.32 -1.14 -13.58
CA THR A 377 25.42 -0.51 -14.31
C THR A 377 25.06 -0.24 -15.77
N SER A 378 24.31 -1.16 -16.41
CA SER A 378 23.79 -0.96 -17.78
C SER A 378 22.81 0.22 -17.85
N ILE A 379 21.89 0.35 -16.89
CA ILE A 379 20.95 1.48 -16.81
C ILE A 379 21.72 2.79 -16.59
N ALA A 380 22.73 2.80 -15.72
CA ALA A 380 23.56 3.97 -15.48
C ALA A 380 24.33 4.41 -16.74
N ALA A 381 24.94 3.46 -17.45
CA ALA A 381 25.62 3.72 -18.72
C ALA A 381 24.64 4.25 -19.78
N GLY A 382 23.48 3.61 -19.91
CA GLY A 382 22.40 4.04 -20.81
C GLY A 382 21.92 5.46 -20.50
N PHE A 383 21.69 5.80 -19.24
CA PHE A 383 21.32 7.17 -18.85
C PHE A 383 22.38 8.20 -19.23
N LEU A 384 23.66 7.92 -18.97
CA LEU A 384 24.75 8.83 -19.31
C LEU A 384 24.84 9.07 -20.82
N LEU A 385 24.76 8.01 -21.62
CA LEU A 385 24.93 8.05 -23.07
C LEU A 385 23.69 8.59 -23.80
N LEU A 386 22.49 8.15 -23.41
CA LEU A 386 21.26 8.38 -24.16
C LEU A 386 20.41 9.54 -23.63
N VAL A 387 20.64 9.98 -22.38
CA VAL A 387 19.85 11.04 -21.75
C VAL A 387 20.73 12.23 -21.35
N ALA A 388 21.73 12.00 -20.50
CA ALA A 388 22.54 13.08 -19.93
C ALA A 388 23.41 13.79 -20.97
N ALA A 389 24.16 13.05 -21.79
CA ALA A 389 25.04 13.64 -22.80
C ALA A 389 24.28 14.44 -23.88
N PRO A 390 23.18 13.92 -24.48
CA PRO A 390 22.39 14.70 -25.45
C PRO A 390 21.79 15.96 -24.84
N LEU A 391 21.21 15.88 -23.64
CA LEU A 391 20.64 17.04 -22.96
C LEU A 391 21.70 18.07 -22.58
N ALA A 392 22.90 17.64 -22.19
CA ALA A 392 24.03 18.52 -21.90
C ALA A 392 24.48 19.30 -23.15
N LEU A 393 24.52 18.66 -24.32
CA LEU A 393 24.83 19.31 -25.60
C LEU A 393 23.77 20.38 -25.92
N VAL A 394 22.50 20.04 -25.84
CA VAL A 394 21.39 20.99 -26.07
C VAL A 394 21.48 22.17 -25.09
N ALA A 395 21.71 21.89 -23.80
CA ALA A 395 21.79 22.92 -22.78
C ALA A 395 22.99 23.86 -22.98
N GLY A 396 24.14 23.33 -23.42
CA GLY A 396 25.32 24.13 -23.77
C GLY A 396 25.08 25.05 -24.97
N VAL A 397 24.41 24.55 -26.01
CA VAL A 397 24.11 25.31 -27.24
C VAL A 397 23.00 26.35 -27.01
N ALA A 398 22.00 26.02 -26.19
CA ALA A 398 20.90 26.92 -25.86
C ALA A 398 21.27 28.00 -24.82
N HIS A 399 22.42 27.87 -24.16
CA HIS A 399 22.85 28.79 -23.11
C HIS A 399 22.97 30.22 -23.64
N GLY A 400 22.29 31.17 -22.99
CA GLY A 400 22.30 32.59 -23.38
C GLY A 400 21.36 33.00 -24.53
N ARG A 401 20.80 32.04 -25.30
CA ARG A 401 19.99 32.34 -26.50
C ARG A 401 18.47 32.31 -26.26
N ILE A 402 18.01 31.62 -25.22
CA ILE A 402 16.57 31.51 -24.89
C ILE A 402 16.27 32.38 -23.67
N ARG A 403 15.68 33.56 -23.90
CA ARG A 403 15.09 34.39 -22.82
C ARG A 403 13.87 33.67 -22.28
N ARG A 404 13.90 33.25 -21.01
CA ARG A 404 12.77 32.56 -20.38
C ARG A 404 11.74 33.58 -19.90
N PRO A 405 10.47 33.52 -20.34
CA PRO A 405 9.41 34.18 -19.61
C PRO A 405 9.24 33.44 -18.28
N SER A 406 9.51 34.12 -17.17
CA SER A 406 9.12 33.61 -15.86
C SER A 406 7.59 33.54 -15.84
N ALA A 407 7.04 32.35 -16.03
CA ALA A 407 5.61 32.10 -15.90
C ALA A 407 5.24 32.17 -14.42
N GLY A 408 4.75 33.33 -13.98
CA GLY A 408 3.95 33.45 -12.77
C GLY A 408 2.56 32.93 -13.12
N VAL A 409 2.31 31.63 -12.89
CA VAL A 409 1.04 30.98 -13.27
C VAL A 409 -0.10 31.32 -12.29
N LEU A 410 0.20 31.91 -11.13
CA LEU A 410 -0.82 32.37 -10.18
C LEU A 410 -0.40 33.70 -9.58
N GLY A 411 -1.08 34.79 -9.94
CA GLY A 411 -0.94 36.09 -9.31
C GLY A 411 -1.00 37.27 -10.29
N ARG A 412 -2.18 37.91 -10.33
CA ARG A 412 -2.57 39.23 -10.88
C ARG A 412 -1.64 39.87 -11.92
N ASN A 413 -2.23 40.34 -13.02
CA ASN A 413 -1.62 41.18 -14.06
C ASN A 413 -1.03 42.50 -13.51
N ARG A 414 0.02 42.44 -12.68
CA ARG A 414 0.85 43.59 -12.34
C ARG A 414 1.97 43.71 -13.37
N PRO A 415 2.21 44.90 -13.94
CA PRO A 415 3.34 45.12 -14.84
C PRO A 415 4.66 44.80 -14.13
N ARG A 416 5.64 44.31 -14.89
CA ARG A 416 6.93 43.82 -14.36
C ARG A 416 7.71 44.87 -13.56
N SER A 417 7.41 46.16 -13.75
CA SER A 417 7.97 47.29 -13.02
C SER A 417 7.49 47.40 -11.57
N GLU A 418 6.29 46.91 -11.26
CA GLU A 418 5.71 46.97 -9.90
C GLU A 418 6.04 45.76 -9.03
N ARG A 419 6.56 44.67 -9.62
CA ARG A 419 6.95 43.47 -8.86
C ARG A 419 8.27 43.73 -8.13
N ARG A 420 8.22 44.18 -6.88
CA ARG A 420 9.37 44.05 -5.97
C ARG A 420 9.58 42.56 -5.69
N ARG A 421 10.81 42.07 -5.88
CA ARG A 421 11.17 40.64 -5.92
C ARG A 421 11.03 39.88 -4.58
N GLY A 422 10.32 40.44 -3.60
CA GLY A 422 10.00 39.84 -2.30
C GLY A 422 8.50 39.59 -2.07
N ASP A 423 7.60 40.22 -2.83
CA ASP A 423 6.15 40.17 -2.53
C ASP A 423 5.49 38.83 -2.91
N ASP A 424 6.11 38.04 -3.80
CA ASP A 424 5.56 36.80 -4.36
C ASP A 424 6.23 35.52 -3.78
N VAL A 425 7.05 35.61 -2.73
CA VAL A 425 7.86 34.47 -2.26
C VAL A 425 7.53 34.08 -0.83
N LEU A 426 6.95 32.89 -0.68
CA LEU A 426 6.62 32.29 0.61
C LEU A 426 7.86 32.19 1.52
N PRO A 427 7.71 32.40 2.84
CA PRO A 427 8.80 32.16 3.78
C PRO A 427 9.26 30.69 3.70
N THR A 428 10.52 30.44 4.08
CA THR A 428 11.15 29.12 3.88
C THR A 428 10.34 27.99 4.51
N TRP A 429 9.79 28.20 5.71
CA TRP A 429 8.97 27.19 6.40
C TRP A 429 7.68 26.86 5.60
N ALA A 430 6.98 27.87 5.09
CA ALA A 430 5.76 27.68 4.30
C ALA A 430 6.06 26.98 2.96
N SER A 431 7.18 27.32 2.33
CA SER A 431 7.66 26.62 1.15
C SER A 431 7.94 25.14 1.43
N VAL A 432 8.59 24.83 2.56
CA VAL A 432 8.85 23.44 2.98
C VAL A 432 7.54 22.70 3.22
N THR A 433 6.61 23.26 3.99
CA THR A 433 5.31 22.64 4.27
C THR A 433 4.53 22.37 2.98
N LEU A 434 4.44 23.35 2.08
CA LEU A 434 3.77 23.20 0.80
C LEU A 434 4.44 22.14 -0.09
N GLY A 435 5.78 22.13 -0.12
CA GLY A 435 6.54 21.14 -0.88
C GLY A 435 6.34 19.71 -0.38
N VAL A 436 6.34 19.51 0.95
CA VAL A 436 6.08 18.21 1.59
C VAL A 436 4.67 17.73 1.30
N LEU A 437 3.67 18.62 1.41
CA LEU A 437 2.27 18.29 1.08
C LEU A 437 2.11 17.86 -0.38
N ILE A 438 2.68 18.62 -1.32
CA ILE A 438 2.58 18.30 -2.75
C ILE A 438 3.28 16.98 -3.07
N ALA A 439 4.51 16.77 -2.57
CA ALA A 439 5.26 15.55 -2.80
C ALA A 439 4.56 14.32 -2.19
N SER A 440 4.02 14.45 -0.97
CA SER A 440 3.27 13.39 -0.30
C SER A 440 2.00 13.03 -1.07
N LEU A 441 1.24 14.04 -1.50
CA LEU A 441 0.01 13.84 -2.28
C LEU A 441 0.30 13.16 -3.62
N CYS A 442 1.33 13.60 -4.36
CA CYS A 442 1.72 12.96 -5.62
C CYS A 442 2.15 11.51 -5.41
N THR A 443 2.86 11.22 -4.31
CA THR A 443 3.29 9.86 -3.96
C THR A 443 2.09 8.97 -3.66
N LEU A 444 1.16 9.43 -2.81
CA LEU A 444 -0.05 8.67 -2.46
C LEU A 444 -0.97 8.44 -3.66
N LEU A 445 -1.13 9.46 -4.52
CA LEU A 445 -1.88 9.32 -5.77
C LEU A 445 -1.22 8.33 -6.73
N GLY A 446 0.12 8.30 -6.79
CA GLY A 446 0.88 7.36 -7.60
C GLY A 446 0.71 5.91 -7.14
N VAL A 447 0.73 5.68 -5.83
CA VAL A 447 0.57 4.34 -5.23
C VAL A 447 -0.85 3.81 -5.40
N GLY A 448 -1.87 4.67 -5.32
CA GLY A 448 -3.27 4.27 -5.32
C GLY A 448 -3.72 3.81 -3.95
N VAL A 449 -4.31 4.73 -3.19
CA VAL A 449 -4.81 4.50 -1.83
C VAL A 449 -6.26 4.03 -1.83
N GLN A 450 -6.62 3.20 -0.85
CA GLN A 450 -8.01 2.83 -0.53
C GLN A 450 -8.42 3.36 0.84
N LEU A 451 -9.71 3.36 1.14
CA LEU A 451 -10.27 3.75 2.44
C LEU A 451 -10.06 2.67 3.50
N GLU A 452 -8.80 2.35 3.81
CA GLU A 452 -8.43 1.37 4.83
C GLU A 452 -7.32 1.91 5.74
N ALA A 453 -7.28 1.43 6.99
CA ALA A 453 -6.29 1.78 8.01
C ALA A 453 -4.82 1.73 7.53
N ARG A 454 -4.43 0.69 6.80
CA ARG A 454 -3.07 0.54 6.25
C ARG A 454 -2.65 1.70 5.34
N TYR A 455 -3.58 2.33 4.61
CA TYR A 455 -3.27 3.47 3.74
C TYR A 455 -3.18 4.79 4.52
N VAL A 456 -3.82 4.89 5.68
CA VAL A 456 -3.61 6.01 6.62
C VAL A 456 -2.21 5.94 7.22
N ARG A 457 -1.78 4.75 7.67
CA ARG A 457 -0.40 4.51 8.11
C ARG A 457 0.62 4.84 7.02
N LEU A 458 0.37 4.38 5.79
CA LEU A 458 1.21 4.73 4.63
C LEU A 458 1.29 6.26 4.43
N ALA A 459 0.17 6.98 4.53
CA ALA A 459 0.16 8.43 4.39
C ALA A 459 1.04 9.11 5.44
N ILE A 460 1.02 8.64 6.70
CA ILE A 460 1.90 9.12 7.75
C ILE A 460 3.37 8.84 7.38
N GLY A 461 3.69 7.61 6.98
CA GLY A 461 5.06 7.24 6.58
C GLY A 461 5.60 8.06 5.41
N VAL A 462 4.74 8.34 4.40
CA VAL A 462 5.08 9.17 3.25
C VAL A 462 5.35 10.63 3.66
N VAL A 463 4.52 11.19 4.54
CA VAL A 463 4.72 12.57 5.05
C VAL A 463 6.01 12.67 5.86
N LEU A 464 6.28 11.70 6.74
CA LEU A 464 7.53 11.67 7.52
C LEU A 464 8.76 11.54 6.62
N GLY A 465 8.72 10.65 5.63
CA GLY A 465 9.84 10.44 4.71
C GLY A 465 10.11 11.65 3.82
N THR A 466 9.08 12.27 3.27
CA THR A 466 9.23 13.49 2.45
C THR A 466 9.67 14.70 3.28
N ALA A 467 9.21 14.83 4.52
CA ALA A 467 9.68 15.86 5.46
C ALA A 467 11.16 15.68 5.79
N LEU A 468 11.62 14.44 6.03
CA LEU A 468 13.04 14.14 6.25
C LEU A 468 13.89 14.53 5.04
N LEU A 469 13.46 14.17 3.82
CA LEU A 469 14.16 14.55 2.59
C LEU A 469 14.22 16.08 2.42
N ALA A 470 13.15 16.80 2.76
CA ALA A 470 13.12 18.26 2.69
C ALA A 470 14.08 18.91 3.71
N ALA A 471 14.15 18.36 4.91
CA ALA A 471 15.10 18.78 5.94
C ALA A 471 16.55 18.55 5.50
N VAL A 472 16.87 17.36 4.98
CA VAL A 472 18.20 17.00 4.47
C VAL A 472 18.60 17.93 3.31
N LEU A 473 17.68 18.21 2.39
CA LEU A 473 17.90 19.16 1.30
C LEU A 473 18.32 20.55 1.84
N LEU A 474 17.57 21.08 2.81
CA LEU A 474 17.85 22.41 3.38
C LEU A 474 19.15 22.42 4.19
N LEU A 475 19.38 21.41 5.03
CA LEU A 475 20.58 21.31 5.87
C LEU A 475 21.84 21.13 5.02
N ALA A 476 21.82 20.24 4.02
CA ALA A 476 22.97 20.00 3.16
C ALA A 476 23.32 21.23 2.30
N THR A 477 22.31 21.98 1.84
CA THR A 477 22.53 23.21 1.07
C THR A 477 23.06 24.34 1.94
N ARG A 478 22.56 24.48 3.17
CA ARG A 478 23.11 25.39 4.18
C ARG A 478 24.54 25.05 4.55
N TRP A 479 24.84 23.78 4.77
CA TRP A 479 26.19 23.33 5.10
C TRP A 479 27.17 23.59 3.94
N GLY A 480 26.74 23.35 2.70
CA GLY A 480 27.51 23.68 1.50
C GLY A 480 27.79 25.18 1.32
N ALA A 481 26.92 26.05 1.84
CA ALA A 481 27.08 27.49 1.83
C ALA A 481 28.02 28.04 2.93
N GLY A 482 28.37 27.23 3.94
CA GLY A 482 29.34 27.59 4.97
C GLY A 482 28.86 28.69 5.92
N ARG A 483 29.68 29.72 6.16
CA ARG A 483 29.38 30.81 7.12
C ARG A 483 28.11 31.59 6.75
N ASP A 484 27.78 31.65 5.48
CA ASP A 484 26.61 32.38 4.96
C ASP A 484 25.33 31.52 4.87
N HIS A 485 25.29 30.39 5.60
CA HIS A 485 24.16 29.46 5.61
C HIS A 485 22.80 30.11 5.92
N ARG A 486 22.78 31.23 6.66
CA ARG A 486 21.55 31.95 7.02
C ARG A 486 20.85 32.57 5.81
N LEU A 487 21.57 32.82 4.71
CA LEU A 487 21.04 33.40 3.47
C LEU A 487 20.33 32.37 2.58
N VAL A 488 20.46 31.07 2.89
CA VAL A 488 19.91 29.98 2.07
C VAL A 488 18.53 29.56 2.59
N GLY A 489 17.57 29.57 1.66
CA GLY A 489 16.22 29.05 1.80
C GLY A 489 15.87 28.09 0.68
N VAL A 490 14.58 27.77 0.56
CA VAL A 490 14.03 26.92 -0.51
C VAL A 490 12.71 27.48 -1.01
N ARG A 491 12.35 27.13 -2.24
CA ARG A 491 11.03 27.43 -2.82
C ARG A 491 10.51 26.22 -3.58
N VAL A 492 9.19 26.14 -3.75
CA VAL A 492 8.54 25.13 -4.60
C VAL A 492 8.86 25.43 -6.06
N SER A 493 9.25 24.41 -6.82
CA SER A 493 9.54 24.51 -8.25
C SER A 493 8.35 24.00 -9.06
N PRO A 494 7.66 24.84 -9.86
CA PRO A 494 6.54 24.41 -10.70
C PRO A 494 6.92 23.28 -11.67
N TRP A 495 8.16 23.27 -12.15
CA TRP A 495 8.67 22.22 -13.04
C TRP A 495 8.85 20.88 -12.32
N LEU A 496 9.31 20.89 -11.07
CA LEU A 496 9.42 19.66 -10.30
C LEU A 496 8.04 19.15 -9.87
N VAL A 497 7.09 20.05 -9.61
CA VAL A 497 5.68 19.68 -9.38
C VAL A 497 5.10 19.02 -10.64
N LEU A 498 5.31 19.61 -11.81
CA LEU A 498 4.89 18.99 -13.08
C LEU A 498 5.56 17.63 -13.30
N ALA A 499 6.86 17.51 -13.04
CA ALA A 499 7.57 16.23 -13.13
C ALA A 499 7.01 15.18 -12.16
N ALA A 500 6.67 15.58 -10.93
CA ALA A 500 6.04 14.72 -9.93
C ALA A 500 4.64 14.26 -10.38
N LEU A 501 3.83 15.15 -10.94
CA LEU A 501 2.51 14.84 -11.50
C LEU A 501 2.61 13.89 -12.70
N VAL A 502 3.57 14.12 -13.61
CA VAL A 502 3.82 13.22 -14.74
C VAL A 502 4.31 11.87 -14.25
N GLY A 503 5.23 11.82 -13.29
CA GLY A 503 5.69 10.57 -12.67
C GLY A 503 4.55 9.79 -12.01
N CYS A 504 3.66 10.50 -11.31
CA CYS A 504 2.42 9.94 -10.75
C CYS A 504 1.51 9.38 -11.85
N ALA A 505 1.26 10.14 -12.92
CA ALA A 505 0.41 9.70 -14.02
C ALA A 505 0.98 8.46 -14.75
N VAL A 506 2.28 8.45 -15.02
CA VAL A 506 2.98 7.29 -15.62
C VAL A 506 2.89 6.07 -14.71
N THR A 507 3.11 6.25 -13.41
CA THR A 507 2.98 5.18 -12.42
C THR A 507 1.59 4.55 -12.50
N ARG A 508 0.55 5.38 -12.53
CA ARG A 508 -0.85 4.93 -12.57
C ARG A 508 -1.27 4.33 -13.91
N ALA A 509 -0.74 4.85 -15.01
CA ALA A 509 -1.08 4.37 -16.35
C ALA A 509 -0.37 3.04 -16.69
N ALA A 510 0.81 2.81 -16.14
CA ALA A 510 1.62 1.62 -16.41
C ALA A 510 1.65 0.63 -15.24
N ASP A 511 0.80 0.83 -14.21
CA ASP A 511 0.76 0.02 -12.97
C ASP A 511 2.16 -0.25 -12.38
N VAL A 512 3.01 0.79 -12.39
CA VAL A 512 4.40 0.66 -11.94
C VAL A 512 4.42 0.49 -10.42
N SER A 513 5.06 -0.57 -9.97
CA SER A 513 5.24 -0.86 -8.55
C SER A 513 6.71 -1.20 -8.27
N PRO A 514 7.38 -0.49 -7.33
CA PRO A 514 6.87 0.65 -6.54
C PRO A 514 6.63 1.90 -7.40
N ALA A 515 5.84 2.84 -6.88
CA ALA A 515 5.53 4.08 -7.57
C ALA A 515 6.78 4.90 -7.92
N LEU A 516 6.78 5.60 -9.06
CA LEU A 516 7.83 6.58 -9.37
C LEU A 516 7.67 7.79 -8.44
N VAL A 517 8.54 7.88 -7.43
CA VAL A 517 8.48 8.94 -6.41
C VAL A 517 9.46 10.07 -6.75
N VAL A 518 8.93 11.24 -7.11
CA VAL A 518 9.71 12.49 -7.12
C VAL A 518 9.63 13.09 -5.72
N GLY A 519 10.49 12.60 -4.81
CA GLY A 519 10.38 12.86 -3.36
C GLY A 519 10.63 14.30 -2.93
N LEU A 520 11.11 15.17 -3.82
CA LEU A 520 11.35 16.59 -3.55
C LEU A 520 10.88 17.47 -4.73
N VAL A 521 10.02 18.42 -4.43
CA VAL A 521 9.60 19.50 -5.37
C VAL A 521 10.24 20.85 -5.03
N LEU A 522 11.22 20.85 -4.12
CA LEU A 522 11.89 22.02 -3.59
C LEU A 522 13.21 22.30 -4.31
N VAL A 523 13.48 23.57 -4.59
CA VAL A 523 14.77 24.04 -5.10
C VAL A 523 15.42 25.04 -4.14
N PRO A 524 16.73 24.95 -3.90
CA PRO A 524 17.46 25.94 -3.11
C PRO A 524 17.38 27.33 -3.73
N ALA A 525 17.18 28.32 -2.86
CA ALA A 525 17.03 29.73 -3.24
C ALA A 525 17.64 30.63 -2.16
N GLY A 526 17.77 31.92 -2.44
CA GLY A 526 17.99 32.91 -1.40
C GLY A 526 16.74 33.04 -0.54
N ARG A 527 16.93 33.30 0.77
CA ARG A 527 15.85 33.57 1.70
C ARG A 527 15.08 34.82 1.29
N ALA A 528 13.76 34.71 1.17
CA ALA A 528 12.88 35.78 0.71
C ALA A 528 12.63 36.88 1.74
N ASP A 529 12.85 36.57 3.02
CA ASP A 529 12.74 37.47 4.18
C ASP A 529 13.93 38.44 4.32
N LEU A 530 14.86 38.43 3.37
CA LEU A 530 16.07 39.25 3.38
C LEU A 530 16.11 40.22 2.20
N ASP A 531 16.99 41.22 2.25
CA ASP A 531 17.16 42.20 1.20
C ASP A 531 17.57 41.60 -0.15
N THR A 532 17.26 42.31 -1.24
CA THR A 532 17.49 41.81 -2.61
C THR A 532 18.94 41.41 -2.91
N GLY A 533 19.93 42.06 -2.28
CA GLY A 533 21.34 41.68 -2.37
C GLY A 533 21.63 40.34 -1.69
N ALA A 534 21.12 40.15 -0.46
CA ALA A 534 21.22 38.90 0.30
C ALA A 534 20.50 37.74 -0.39
N VAL A 535 19.34 37.99 -1.02
CA VAL A 535 18.61 37.01 -1.84
C VAL A 535 19.47 36.54 -3.02
N ARG A 536 20.15 37.46 -3.72
CA ARG A 536 21.02 37.12 -4.86
C ARG A 536 22.23 36.30 -4.40
N LEU A 537 22.90 36.77 -3.35
CA LEU A 537 24.06 36.09 -2.77
C LEU A 537 23.69 34.68 -2.29
N GLY A 538 22.58 34.54 -1.57
CA GLY A 538 22.05 33.23 -1.12
C GLY A 538 21.70 32.31 -2.29
N ALA A 539 21.08 32.84 -3.35
CA ALA A 539 20.77 32.06 -4.54
C ALA A 539 22.03 31.62 -5.31
N ASP A 540 23.09 32.41 -5.31
CA ASP A 540 24.36 32.04 -5.92
C ASP A 540 25.11 31.01 -5.07
N LEU A 541 25.20 31.20 -3.76
CA LEU A 541 25.72 30.21 -2.80
C LEU A 541 25.03 28.86 -2.93
N ALA A 542 23.70 28.86 -3.04
CA ALA A 542 22.90 27.66 -3.23
C ALA A 542 23.16 26.94 -4.56
N ARG A 543 23.64 27.66 -5.58
CA ARG A 543 23.95 27.13 -6.92
C ARG A 543 25.44 26.85 -7.14
N ARG A 544 26.29 27.13 -6.16
CA ARG A 544 27.72 26.79 -6.22
C ARG A 544 27.91 25.28 -6.35
N THR A 545 28.96 24.89 -7.06
CA THR A 545 29.39 23.50 -7.26
C THR A 545 29.50 22.75 -5.92
N ARG A 546 30.09 23.38 -4.90
CA ARG A 546 30.22 22.81 -3.56
C ARG A 546 28.85 22.45 -2.96
N SER A 547 27.91 23.39 -2.94
CA SER A 547 26.56 23.18 -2.40
C SER A 547 25.79 22.11 -3.18
N ALA A 548 25.94 22.08 -4.50
CA ALA A 548 25.34 21.06 -5.34
C ALA A 548 25.87 19.66 -5.03
N VAL A 549 27.21 19.50 -4.89
CA VAL A 549 27.86 18.23 -4.55
C VAL A 549 27.47 17.77 -3.15
N VAL A 550 27.58 18.64 -2.13
CA VAL A 550 27.23 18.31 -0.74
C VAL A 550 25.77 17.84 -0.67
N ARG A 551 24.84 18.56 -1.28
CA ARG A 551 23.43 18.17 -1.36
C ARG A 551 23.25 16.80 -2.01
N SER A 552 23.87 16.55 -3.17
CA SER A 552 23.71 15.29 -3.89
C SER A 552 24.27 14.11 -3.09
N VAL A 553 25.43 14.28 -2.46
CA VAL A 553 26.05 13.26 -1.60
C VAL A 553 25.18 13.00 -0.37
N SER A 554 24.70 14.04 0.32
CA SER A 554 23.83 13.88 1.49
C SER A 554 22.51 13.19 1.16
N LEU A 555 21.85 13.55 0.06
CA LEU A 555 20.62 12.88 -0.37
C LEU A 555 20.88 11.43 -0.78
N THR A 556 22.02 11.13 -1.41
CA THR A 556 22.39 9.75 -1.76
C THR A 556 22.61 8.92 -0.51
N ALA A 557 23.37 9.46 0.46
CA ALA A 557 23.62 8.79 1.74
C ALA A 557 22.32 8.51 2.51
N VAL A 558 21.40 9.48 2.57
CA VAL A 558 20.11 9.32 3.25
C VAL A 558 19.21 8.32 2.52
N ALA A 559 19.21 8.31 1.18
CA ALA A 559 18.46 7.33 0.42
C ALA A 559 18.98 5.90 0.66
N VAL A 560 20.31 5.71 0.66
CA VAL A 560 20.94 4.41 0.98
C VAL A 560 20.64 4.01 2.43
N LEU A 561 20.69 4.94 3.38
CA LEU A 561 20.33 4.66 4.77
C LEU A 561 18.87 4.22 4.89
N GLY A 562 17.94 4.89 4.19
CA GLY A 562 16.54 4.46 4.11
C GLY A 562 16.42 3.03 3.56
N TRP A 563 17.20 2.69 2.53
CA TRP A 563 17.21 1.34 1.98
C TRP A 563 17.74 0.29 2.96
N VAL A 564 18.82 0.60 3.68
CA VAL A 564 19.37 -0.25 4.76
C VAL A 564 18.33 -0.48 5.84
N VAL A 565 17.71 0.60 6.35
CA VAL A 565 16.69 0.52 7.40
C VAL A 565 15.52 -0.34 6.95
N HIS A 566 15.01 -0.14 5.73
CA HIS A 566 13.95 -1.00 5.17
C HIS A 566 14.34 -2.48 5.16
N GLY A 567 15.59 -2.80 4.79
CA GLY A 567 16.07 -4.18 4.76
C GLY A 567 16.30 -4.82 6.14
N LEU A 568 16.43 -4.02 7.20
CA LEU A 568 16.71 -4.50 8.57
C LEU A 568 15.46 -4.55 9.46
N VAL A 569 14.41 -3.78 9.13
CA VAL A 569 13.19 -3.72 9.93
C VAL A 569 12.39 -5.02 9.78
N ALA A 570 11.99 -5.59 10.91
CA ALA A 570 11.15 -6.79 10.94
C ALA A 570 9.79 -6.51 10.27
N ARG A 571 9.39 -7.39 9.36
CA ARG A 571 8.10 -7.30 8.66
C ARG A 571 6.99 -7.78 9.59
N GLY A 572 6.42 -6.87 10.37
CA GLY A 572 5.29 -7.17 11.24
C GLY A 572 4.93 -6.02 12.18
N GLY A 573 3.64 -5.92 12.50
CA GLY A 573 3.11 -4.90 13.39
C GLY A 573 3.10 -3.48 12.81
N PHE A 574 2.34 -2.60 13.46
CA PHE A 574 2.18 -1.21 13.04
C PHE A 574 3.51 -0.47 12.90
N TRP A 575 4.39 -0.56 13.91
CA TRP A 575 5.65 0.18 13.94
C TRP A 575 6.67 -0.33 12.91
N GLY A 576 6.76 -1.64 12.71
CA GLY A 576 7.61 -2.21 11.68
C GLY A 576 7.19 -1.73 10.29
N ALA A 577 5.89 -1.81 9.99
CA ALA A 577 5.35 -1.32 8.73
C ALA A 577 5.52 0.19 8.54
N LEU A 578 5.27 1.01 9.57
CA LEU A 578 5.43 2.46 9.49
C LEU A 578 6.89 2.88 9.25
N VAL A 579 7.84 2.26 9.98
CA VAL A 579 9.27 2.54 9.78
C VAL A 579 9.70 2.09 8.38
N SER A 580 9.23 0.93 7.92
CA SER A 580 9.51 0.43 6.57
C SER A 580 8.98 1.37 5.48
N GLU A 581 7.71 1.77 5.56
CA GLU A 581 7.05 2.69 4.62
C GLU A 581 7.75 4.07 4.60
N THR A 582 8.17 4.56 5.76
CA THR A 582 8.97 5.79 5.87
C THR A 582 10.33 5.62 5.20
N ALA A 583 11.03 4.52 5.47
CA ALA A 583 12.36 4.22 4.96
C ALA A 583 12.36 4.03 3.43
N ILE A 584 11.34 3.38 2.87
CA ILE A 584 11.11 3.27 1.42
C ILE A 584 10.84 4.64 0.81
N THR A 585 10.01 5.47 1.45
CA THR A 585 9.74 6.83 0.96
C THR A 585 11.03 7.64 0.89
N VAL A 586 11.89 7.54 1.90
CA VAL A 586 13.20 8.20 1.93
C VAL A 586 14.12 7.67 0.82
N CYS A 587 14.16 6.35 0.62
CA CYS A 587 14.96 5.71 -0.42
C CYS A 587 14.50 6.12 -1.84
N LEU A 588 13.26 5.78 -2.21
CA LEU A 588 12.70 6.03 -3.53
C LEU A 588 12.57 7.53 -3.81
N GLY A 589 12.07 8.29 -2.84
CA GLY A 589 11.92 9.73 -2.96
C GLY A 589 13.26 10.45 -3.10
N GLY A 590 14.29 10.02 -2.35
CA GLY A 590 15.65 10.55 -2.44
C GLY A 590 16.30 10.24 -3.79
N LEU A 591 16.25 8.98 -4.24
CA LEU A 591 16.79 8.56 -5.54
C LEU A 591 16.05 9.24 -6.70
N GLY A 592 14.72 9.29 -6.67
CA GLY A 592 13.93 9.96 -7.70
C GLY A 592 14.19 11.46 -7.77
N ALA A 593 14.30 12.15 -6.62
CA ALA A 593 14.69 13.55 -6.57
C ALA A 593 16.10 13.79 -7.15
N LEU A 594 17.05 12.89 -6.85
CA LEU A 594 18.40 12.96 -7.40
C LEU A 594 18.41 12.76 -8.91
N VAL A 595 17.74 11.72 -9.43
CA VAL A 595 17.64 11.45 -10.88
C VAL A 595 17.07 12.65 -11.62
N VAL A 596 15.99 13.26 -11.12
CA VAL A 596 15.42 14.48 -11.72
C VAL A 596 16.40 15.66 -11.64
N SER A 597 17.17 15.78 -10.57
CA SER A 597 18.18 16.84 -10.41
C SER A 597 19.39 16.71 -11.34
N LEU A 598 19.62 15.53 -11.92
CA LEU A 598 20.65 15.27 -12.92
C LEU A 598 20.26 15.72 -14.33
N LEU A 599 19.01 16.12 -14.54
CA LEU A 599 18.57 16.72 -15.80
C LEU A 599 18.94 18.21 -15.83
N PRO A 600 19.37 18.78 -16.96
CA PRO A 600 19.92 20.15 -17.05
C PRO A 600 18.85 21.26 -17.04
N PHE A 601 17.95 21.24 -16.05
CA PHE A 601 17.02 22.32 -15.77
C PHE A 601 17.68 23.44 -14.94
N PRO A 602 17.23 24.71 -15.05
CA PRO A 602 17.83 25.79 -14.26
C PRO A 602 17.75 25.54 -12.76
N GLY A 603 18.88 25.63 -12.07
CA GLY A 603 18.95 25.39 -10.63
C GLY A 603 19.11 23.91 -10.25
N SER A 604 19.15 23.01 -11.24
CA SER A 604 19.50 21.60 -11.04
C SER A 604 21.00 21.40 -10.82
N VAL A 605 21.37 20.22 -10.33
CA VAL A 605 22.77 19.81 -10.15
C VAL A 605 23.50 19.80 -11.49
N ALA A 606 22.88 19.27 -12.54
CA ALA A 606 23.43 19.30 -13.89
C ALA A 606 23.70 20.72 -14.39
N SER A 607 22.80 21.68 -14.12
CA SER A 607 23.04 23.07 -14.54
C SER A 607 24.24 23.71 -13.84
N ALA A 608 24.49 23.35 -12.57
CA ALA A 608 25.63 23.83 -11.81
C ALA A 608 26.94 23.18 -12.25
N LEU A 609 26.92 21.87 -12.55
CA LEU A 609 28.13 21.09 -12.84
C LEU A 609 28.52 21.07 -14.33
N LEU A 610 27.55 21.16 -15.26
CA LEU A 610 27.80 21.07 -16.70
C LEU A 610 27.79 22.45 -17.37
N VAL A 611 26.80 23.28 -17.06
CA VAL A 611 26.52 24.52 -17.82
C VAL A 611 27.25 25.73 -17.25
N ARG A 612 27.27 25.90 -15.92
CA ARG A 612 27.95 27.03 -15.25
C ARG A 612 29.38 26.73 -14.80
N SER A 613 29.96 25.63 -15.28
CA SER A 613 31.25 25.19 -14.79
C SER A 613 32.34 26.25 -15.04
N ALA A 614 33.12 26.48 -13.99
CA ALA A 614 33.88 27.68 -13.65
C ALA A 614 34.95 28.15 -14.66
N ASP A 615 35.56 29.31 -14.36
CA ASP A 615 36.52 30.06 -15.20
C ASP A 615 37.85 29.32 -15.38
N GLY A 616 37.84 28.20 -16.12
CA GLY A 616 39.08 27.47 -16.45
C GLY A 616 38.84 26.07 -17.03
N PRO A 617 39.78 25.53 -17.83
CA PRO A 617 39.65 24.18 -18.39
C PRO A 617 39.76 23.06 -17.34
N THR A 618 40.55 23.26 -16.28
CA THR A 618 40.78 22.28 -15.20
C THR A 618 39.56 22.13 -14.29
N GLU A 619 38.97 23.26 -13.86
CA GLU A 619 37.76 23.25 -13.02
C GLU A 619 36.54 22.68 -13.75
N ARG A 620 36.44 22.92 -15.07
CA ARG A 620 35.42 22.31 -15.92
C ARG A 620 35.55 20.80 -16.00
N ARG A 621 36.77 20.26 -16.15
CA ARG A 621 36.99 18.80 -16.11
C ARG A 621 36.59 18.21 -14.76
N ARG A 622 36.95 18.87 -13.66
CA ARG A 622 36.60 18.43 -12.30
C ARG A 622 35.09 18.48 -12.03
N ALA A 623 34.38 19.50 -12.50
CA ALA A 623 32.93 19.60 -12.36
C ALA A 623 32.20 18.51 -13.16
N ARG A 624 32.70 18.20 -14.37
CA ARG A 624 32.18 17.10 -15.21
C ARG A 624 32.43 15.73 -14.59
N SER A 625 33.62 15.48 -14.02
CA SER A 625 33.91 14.21 -13.36
C SER A 625 33.02 13.99 -12.13
N HIS A 626 32.78 15.04 -11.33
CA HIS A 626 31.81 14.98 -10.23
C HIS A 626 30.40 14.67 -10.73
N TYR A 627 29.95 15.30 -11.82
CA TYR A 627 28.64 15.01 -12.41
C TYR A 627 28.52 13.55 -12.83
N VAL A 628 29.50 13.04 -13.58
CA VAL A 628 29.51 11.65 -14.06
C VAL A 628 29.50 10.66 -12.89
N GLY A 629 30.33 10.90 -11.87
CA GLY A 629 30.37 10.05 -10.67
C GLY A 629 29.04 10.02 -9.92
N ILE A 630 28.45 11.20 -9.65
CA ILE A 630 27.15 11.30 -8.98
C ILE A 630 26.05 10.63 -9.83
N ALA A 631 26.01 10.91 -11.14
CA ALA A 631 25.02 10.36 -12.04
C ALA A 631 25.10 8.82 -12.13
N ALA A 632 26.30 8.28 -12.30
CA ALA A 632 26.52 6.84 -12.35
C ALA A 632 26.05 6.16 -11.08
N VAL A 633 26.44 6.66 -9.90
CA VAL A 633 26.08 6.08 -8.60
C VAL A 633 24.57 6.18 -8.37
N THR A 634 23.97 7.37 -8.52
CA THR A 634 22.54 7.56 -8.27
C THR A 634 21.69 6.69 -9.18
N VAL A 635 21.98 6.66 -10.49
CA VAL A 635 21.17 5.91 -11.45
C VAL A 635 21.38 4.40 -11.29
N ALA A 636 22.59 3.96 -10.98
CA ALA A 636 22.84 2.55 -10.66
C ALA A 636 22.04 2.13 -9.41
N LEU A 637 22.05 2.92 -8.34
CA LEU A 637 21.25 2.64 -7.14
C LEU A 637 19.74 2.61 -7.45
N ALA A 638 19.23 3.57 -8.24
CA ALA A 638 17.84 3.58 -8.66
C ALA A 638 17.46 2.35 -9.51
N GLY A 639 18.33 1.97 -10.45
CA GLY A 639 18.17 0.77 -11.27
C GLY A 639 18.23 -0.52 -10.44
N ALA A 640 19.10 -0.58 -9.43
CA ALA A 640 19.19 -1.72 -8.53
C ALA A 640 17.91 -1.90 -7.70
N VAL A 641 17.39 -0.82 -7.12
CA VAL A 641 16.11 -0.83 -6.40
C VAL A 641 14.95 -1.26 -7.31
N ALA A 642 14.97 -0.85 -8.58
CA ALA A 642 13.97 -1.24 -9.57
C ALA A 642 14.12 -2.69 -10.10
N SER A 643 15.26 -3.35 -9.88
CA SER A 643 15.60 -4.66 -10.48
C SER A 643 15.09 -5.90 -9.70
N GLY A 644 14.22 -5.71 -8.70
CA GLY A 644 13.69 -6.78 -7.85
C GLY A 644 12.97 -7.91 -8.61
N THR A 645 12.90 -9.10 -8.01
CA THR A 645 12.39 -10.36 -8.59
C THR A 645 10.90 -10.36 -8.95
N THR A 646 10.15 -9.32 -8.56
CA THR A 646 8.72 -9.15 -8.87
C THR A 646 8.44 -8.16 -10.00
N GLY A 647 9.46 -7.63 -10.68
CA GLY A 647 9.31 -6.96 -11.98
C GLY A 647 8.66 -5.59 -11.91
N ALA A 648 9.47 -4.54 -11.72
CA ALA A 648 9.17 -3.26 -12.36
C ALA A 648 9.46 -3.42 -13.87
N HIS A 649 8.56 -4.08 -14.60
CA HIS A 649 8.57 -4.00 -16.05
C HIS A 649 8.09 -2.60 -16.43
N LEU A 650 8.99 -1.61 -16.39
CA LEU A 650 8.83 -0.49 -17.32
C LEU A 650 8.77 -1.16 -18.70
N PRO A 651 7.64 -1.09 -19.42
CA PRO A 651 7.54 -1.77 -20.70
C PRO A 651 8.71 -1.28 -21.55
N VAL A 652 9.42 -2.20 -22.22
CA VAL A 652 10.58 -1.87 -23.08
C VAL A 652 10.21 -0.73 -24.04
N VAL A 653 8.93 -0.66 -24.42
CA VAL A 653 8.31 0.44 -25.16
C VAL A 653 8.38 1.79 -24.45
N ALA A 654 8.09 1.90 -23.15
CA ALA A 654 8.19 3.17 -22.41
C ALA A 654 9.64 3.66 -22.25
N ILE A 655 10.58 2.73 -22.03
CA ILE A 655 12.02 3.06 -22.03
C ILE A 655 12.45 3.51 -23.43
N GLY A 656 12.04 2.77 -24.47
CA GLY A 656 12.29 3.09 -25.87
C GLY A 656 11.72 4.45 -26.29
N VAL A 657 10.49 4.77 -25.88
CA VAL A 657 9.81 6.05 -26.13
C VAL A 657 10.51 7.19 -25.40
N GLY A 658 10.95 6.99 -24.15
CA GLY A 658 11.72 7.99 -23.41
C GLY A 658 13.06 8.31 -24.06
N VAL A 659 13.79 7.28 -24.50
CA VAL A 659 15.05 7.42 -25.24
C VAL A 659 14.82 8.07 -26.60
N ALA A 660 13.80 7.63 -27.35
CA ALA A 660 13.43 8.21 -28.65
C ALA A 660 13.04 9.69 -28.51
N ALA A 661 12.26 10.05 -27.49
CA ALA A 661 11.89 11.44 -27.24
C ALA A 661 13.12 12.31 -26.90
N CYS A 662 14.04 11.82 -26.06
CA CYS A 662 15.27 12.55 -25.71
C CYS A 662 16.19 12.73 -26.92
N THR A 663 16.35 11.68 -27.74
CA THR A 663 17.20 11.70 -28.94
C THR A 663 16.58 12.56 -30.05
N LEU A 664 15.27 12.49 -30.28
CA LEU A 664 14.54 13.35 -31.21
C LEU A 664 14.59 14.82 -30.78
N ALA A 665 14.42 15.12 -29.48
CA ALA A 665 14.55 16.48 -28.96
C ALA A 665 15.98 17.03 -29.14
N ALA A 666 17.01 16.19 -28.93
CA ALA A 666 18.39 16.58 -29.17
C ALA A 666 18.69 16.79 -30.67
N GLY A 667 18.21 15.90 -31.53
CA GLY A 667 18.36 15.98 -32.98
C GLY A 667 17.66 17.20 -33.57
N SER A 668 16.42 17.46 -33.18
CA SER A 668 15.64 18.63 -33.62
C SER A 668 16.23 19.95 -33.14
N ALA A 669 16.72 20.03 -31.89
CA ALA A 669 17.45 21.19 -31.42
C ALA A 669 18.74 21.42 -32.24
N PHE A 670 19.53 20.38 -32.47
CA PHE A 670 20.75 20.46 -33.29
C PHE A 670 20.45 20.92 -34.73
N LEU A 671 19.42 20.36 -35.37
CA LEU A 671 19.01 20.72 -36.73
C LEU A 671 18.54 22.18 -36.80
N TRP A 672 17.70 22.62 -35.87
CA TRP A 672 17.21 24.00 -35.81
C TRP A 672 18.35 25.01 -35.67
N PHE A 673 19.36 24.70 -34.86
CA PHE A 673 20.54 25.56 -34.72
C PHE A 673 21.44 25.55 -35.96
N ARG A 674 21.61 24.40 -36.64
CA ARG A 674 22.33 24.35 -37.93
C ARG A 674 21.62 25.17 -39.00
N LEU A 675 20.30 25.07 -39.08
CA LEU A 675 19.50 25.82 -40.06
C LEU A 675 19.52 27.34 -39.78
N ARG A 676 19.48 27.77 -38.51
CA ARG A 676 19.67 29.17 -38.14
C ARG A 676 21.08 29.71 -38.41
N ALA A 677 22.11 28.87 -38.28
CA ALA A 677 23.48 29.26 -38.60
C ALA A 677 23.72 29.35 -40.12
N ALA A 678 22.92 28.64 -40.94
CA ALA A 678 22.95 28.70 -42.39
C ALA A 678 22.05 29.80 -42.99
N SER A 679 21.30 30.53 -42.15
CA SER A 679 20.53 31.70 -42.59
C SER A 679 21.47 32.91 -42.64
N PRO A 680 21.80 33.48 -43.81
CA PRO A 680 22.52 34.75 -43.84
C PRO A 680 21.66 35.81 -43.14
N ALA A 681 22.30 36.61 -42.29
CA ALA A 681 21.64 37.73 -41.62
C ALA A 681 21.18 38.73 -42.69
N THR A 682 19.87 38.81 -42.89
CA THR A 682 19.18 39.90 -43.59
C THR A 682 18.56 40.84 -42.59
#